data_AF-A0A535YA28-F1
#
_entry.id   AF-A0A535YA28-F1
#
_cell.length_a   1.000
_cell.length_b   1.000
_cell.length_c   1.000
_cell.angle_alpha   90.00
_cell.angle_beta   90.00
_cell.angle_gamma   90.00
#
_symmetry.space_group_name_H-M   'P 1'
#
loop_
_entity.id
_entity.type
_entity.pdbx_description
1 polymer ?
#
loop_
_entity_poly.entity_id
_entity_poly.type
_entity_poly.pdbx_seq_one_letter_code
_entity_poly.pdbx_strand_id
1 'polypeptide(L)'
;MRKAAAGVALATLFAVTSLLFTASAASAAACASTGTPTRTIYLPNITKTLGGPSGWVTPFIVQNIGVAPTDLDVSFYRFGDGALMACRRVVALQPFRSFADYPNADIDLPGNTQFSVVVRSFGADVIAVVNEHQGAGPTAEALSYVGLATGARTLALPYVAKFVSGWLVRFVVQNLGAANANVTARLLSYDGTKSASLTLSVAPGASRFVDPSIEPTLLFGTEYSVVLTSDQPIAAIANAHNDAPGAIAPMGFSYNAVPAVAADQVYVPSVARNSEGRNSRVLIENTGSSPATPSLLLRRGGLTSSLSAPKAIAPGATWSFDAQTLPDGDYSATVSGGQFAALAVTTSATSAFGSIGAANPGNRAYLPNVTRTLGGPGGWTTPILLQSAGATSATLRWYRFADGQLLTRQQVSGLAPGATVRVDPRAVPGLLDDTQYAVVVDAQGGNIAATVLELSFAGGDGAMAYEGLAATVGTTSVPTMVVVSIPTTTVYNGARVQATAVVKDQFDNTLNAAVTWSISPTSLGQIGPTGLIVAADGASGVATVTATSGGASATVALTVAQRPIVDVSGLLFALDGSGRADVYTEPTITGSDASTFVAQVDQDVARVEGDHGRAYATRPRLFFLRTTATYANALQAIFEYDADTARQLSTTTAGLYLPSPNAVLIDWSKVRGSVPLSAPRHELTHMMESQIAGGAFIPAWFNEGSARLEELTIPETRYLAMVSAYGAASMAASGTLFSLADLRSQAAWNARDGLAGQFQYHAASQAVRQLRDRIGMTGTLRILGAMGAGMSFEEAYAFVAGEPFDAFAASYVARTLALATTYPGIATAPDTVVGPGLSIMFYGFRPGSLISYSVSGAGSSSSSTFATQYGTYVSFLGSDWPAGTYTITATWSGGVVTTVATKTR
;
A
#
# COMPACT_ATOMS: atom_id res chain seq x y z
N MET A 1 -34.52 -33.25 -69.33
CA MET A 1 -35.45 -33.24 -70.47
C MET A 1 -35.98 -31.82 -70.65
N ARG A 2 -36.05 -31.30 -71.90
CA ARG A 2 -36.56 -29.96 -72.32
C ARG A 2 -35.77 -28.75 -71.72
N LYS A 3 -35.01 -27.98 -72.53
CA LYS A 3 -35.42 -26.79 -73.34
C LYS A 3 -35.95 -25.64 -72.46
N ALA A 4 -35.55 -24.36 -72.57
CA ALA A 4 -34.54 -23.64 -73.39
C ALA A 4 -34.13 -22.35 -72.60
N ALA A 5 -33.38 -21.32 -73.06
CA ALA A 5 -32.88 -20.91 -74.38
C ALA A 5 -31.53 -20.11 -74.24
N ALA A 6 -31.23 -19.16 -75.14
CA ALA A 6 -30.06 -18.26 -75.08
C ALA A 6 -30.47 -16.77 -75.10
N GLY A 7 -29.57 -15.87 -74.68
CA GLY A 7 -29.72 -14.41 -74.79
C GLY A 7 -28.40 -13.67 -74.52
N VAL A 8 -27.96 -12.84 -75.46
CA VAL A 8 -26.72 -12.04 -75.44
C VAL A 8 -27.06 -10.57 -75.73
N ALA A 9 -26.18 -9.65 -75.32
CA ALA A 9 -26.07 -8.23 -75.73
C ALA A 9 -26.74 -7.12 -74.85
N LEU A 10 -25.88 -6.52 -74.01
CA LEU A 10 -25.42 -5.11 -74.07
C LEU A 10 -26.41 -3.91 -74.06
N ALA A 11 -26.19 -3.04 -73.07
CA ALA A 11 -26.39 -1.57 -73.03
C ALA A 11 -27.80 -0.96 -73.19
N THR A 12 -28.27 -0.25 -72.15
CA THR A 12 -28.14 1.22 -72.13
C THR A 12 -28.33 1.84 -70.75
N LEU A 13 -27.69 3.01 -70.61
CA LEU A 13 -27.68 3.93 -69.48
C LEU A 13 -29.09 4.34 -69.01
N PHE A 14 -29.37 4.24 -67.71
CA PHE A 14 -30.36 5.10 -67.05
C PHE A 14 -29.71 5.79 -65.85
N ALA A 15 -29.46 7.09 -66.00
CA ALA A 15 -29.05 7.94 -64.90
C ALA A 15 -30.26 8.18 -63.99
N VAL A 16 -30.36 7.43 -62.90
CA VAL A 16 -31.18 7.83 -61.76
C VAL A 16 -30.31 8.71 -60.88
N THR A 17 -30.70 9.97 -60.74
CA THR A 17 -30.12 10.93 -59.81
C THR A 17 -30.37 10.50 -58.38
N SER A 18 -29.50 9.64 -57.85
CA SER A 18 -29.35 9.44 -56.41
C SER A 18 -28.89 10.77 -55.81
N LEU A 19 -29.78 11.50 -55.15
CA LEU A 19 -29.37 12.62 -54.30
C LEU A 19 -28.40 12.07 -53.25
N LEU A 20 -27.14 12.50 -53.34
CA LEU A 20 -26.10 12.21 -52.38
C LEU A 20 -26.43 12.88 -51.05
N PHE A 21 -27.22 12.20 -50.21
CA PHE A 21 -27.12 12.37 -48.77
C PHE A 21 -25.87 11.63 -48.27
N THR A 22 -24.70 12.12 -48.70
CA THR A 22 -23.46 11.94 -47.93
C THR A 22 -23.56 12.82 -46.70
N ALA A 23 -24.42 12.42 -45.76
CA ALA A 23 -24.32 12.86 -44.38
C ALA A 23 -23.00 12.27 -43.85
N SER A 24 -21.92 13.04 -43.99
CA SER A 24 -20.69 12.77 -43.25
C SER A 24 -21.08 12.72 -41.78
N ALA A 25 -21.00 11.55 -41.15
CA ALA A 25 -21.19 11.43 -39.72
C ALA A 25 -20.29 12.47 -39.05
N ALA A 26 -20.89 13.35 -38.25
CA ALA A 26 -20.16 14.48 -37.68
C ALA A 26 -18.94 13.96 -36.93
N SER A 27 -17.77 14.59 -37.14
CA SER A 27 -16.57 14.29 -36.36
C SER A 27 -16.91 14.44 -34.89
N ALA A 28 -16.55 13.44 -34.08
CA ALA A 28 -16.65 13.57 -32.64
C ALA A 28 -15.77 14.73 -32.15
N ALA A 29 -16.15 15.30 -31.00
CA ALA A 29 -15.30 16.25 -30.32
C ALA A 29 -14.01 15.55 -29.83
N ALA A 30 -12.89 16.26 -29.90
CA ALA A 30 -11.66 15.82 -29.25
C ALA A 30 -11.85 15.82 -27.72
N CYS A 31 -11.09 14.95 -27.03
CA CYS A 31 -11.03 14.99 -25.58
C CYS A 31 -10.54 16.36 -25.10
N ALA A 32 -11.18 16.92 -24.07
CA ALA A 32 -10.90 18.25 -23.56
C ALA A 32 -9.80 18.28 -22.47
N SER A 33 -8.87 17.34 -22.49
CA SER A 33 -7.77 17.28 -21.52
C SER A 33 -6.72 18.36 -21.84
N THR A 34 -6.36 19.16 -20.83
CA THR A 34 -5.51 20.34 -21.00
C THR A 34 -4.06 20.06 -20.62
N GLY A 35 -3.11 20.43 -21.48
CA GLY A 35 -1.68 20.33 -21.23
C GLY A 35 -0.95 19.47 -22.26
N THR A 36 0.37 19.34 -22.11
CA THR A 36 1.19 18.47 -22.96
C THR A 36 1.08 17.03 -22.47
N PRO A 37 0.75 16.05 -23.34
CA PRO A 37 0.76 14.63 -22.96
C PRO A 37 2.14 14.18 -22.47
N THR A 38 2.17 13.38 -21.41
CA THR A 38 3.38 12.70 -20.92
C THR A 38 3.84 11.62 -21.90
N ARG A 39 2.89 10.91 -22.51
CA ARG A 39 3.15 9.92 -23.56
C ARG A 39 2.07 9.98 -24.63
N THR A 40 2.41 9.51 -25.83
CA THR A 40 1.43 9.16 -26.86
C THR A 40 1.80 7.78 -27.41
N ILE A 41 0.82 6.87 -27.46
CA ILE A 41 0.93 5.52 -28.02
C ILE A 41 -0.02 5.41 -29.21
N TYR A 42 0.48 4.81 -30.28
CA TYR A 42 -0.20 4.65 -31.56
C TYR A 42 -0.50 3.16 -31.79
N LEU A 43 -1.77 2.85 -32.04
CA LEU A 43 -2.26 1.50 -32.31
C LEU A 43 -2.76 1.47 -33.77
N PRO A 44 -1.96 0.96 -34.73
CA PRO A 44 -2.26 1.15 -36.14
C PRO A 44 -3.54 0.50 -36.63
N ASN A 45 -3.98 -0.62 -36.05
CA ASN A 45 -5.17 -1.37 -36.45
C ASN A 45 -6.01 -1.82 -35.24
N ILE A 46 -7.20 -1.26 -35.08
CA ILE A 46 -8.23 -1.69 -34.12
C ILE A 46 -9.52 -1.95 -34.89
N THR A 47 -10.16 -3.10 -34.70
CA THR A 47 -11.37 -3.50 -35.41
C THR A 47 -12.56 -3.72 -34.48
N LYS A 48 -13.77 -3.43 -35.00
CA LYS A 48 -15.04 -3.80 -34.39
C LYS A 48 -15.89 -4.56 -35.40
N THR A 49 -16.11 -5.85 -35.17
CA THR A 49 -16.94 -6.74 -36.03
C THR A 49 -16.58 -6.65 -37.53
N LEU A 50 -15.29 -6.49 -37.87
CA LEU A 50 -14.87 -6.26 -39.26
C LEU A 50 -14.95 -7.57 -40.05
N GLY A 51 -15.77 -7.60 -41.09
CA GLY A 51 -16.20 -8.82 -41.79
C GLY A 51 -17.63 -9.27 -41.42
N GLY A 52 -18.31 -8.59 -40.50
CA GLY A 52 -19.67 -8.89 -40.06
C GLY A 52 -19.76 -9.20 -38.56
N PRO A 53 -20.95 -9.57 -38.04
CA PRO A 53 -21.17 -9.70 -36.58
C PRO A 53 -20.23 -10.65 -35.83
N SER A 54 -19.61 -11.61 -36.53
CA SER A 54 -18.63 -12.58 -36.01
C SER A 54 -17.20 -12.38 -36.59
N GLY A 55 -16.95 -11.24 -37.24
CA GLY A 55 -15.65 -10.88 -37.80
C GLY A 55 -14.67 -10.35 -36.75
N TRP A 56 -13.57 -9.77 -37.23
CA TRP A 56 -12.48 -9.29 -36.38
C TRP A 56 -12.93 -8.34 -35.28
N VAL A 57 -12.40 -8.58 -34.08
CA VAL A 57 -12.44 -7.69 -32.92
C VAL A 57 -11.04 -7.53 -32.37
N THR A 58 -10.67 -6.30 -31.99
CA THR A 58 -9.32 -6.00 -31.54
C THR A 58 -9.32 -5.33 -30.16
N PRO A 59 -9.42 -6.09 -29.05
CA PRO A 59 -9.10 -5.53 -27.74
C PRO A 59 -7.68 -4.97 -27.68
N PHE A 60 -7.51 -3.91 -26.90
CA PHE A 60 -6.19 -3.38 -26.57
C PHE A 60 -6.09 -3.06 -25.08
N ILE A 61 -4.87 -3.15 -24.58
CA ILE A 61 -4.53 -3.04 -23.17
C ILE A 61 -3.52 -1.91 -23.02
N VAL A 62 -3.75 -0.99 -22.08
CA VAL A 62 -2.85 0.12 -21.75
C VAL A 62 -2.44 0.01 -20.28
N GLN A 63 -1.15 -0.08 -19.97
CA GLN A 63 -0.64 -0.09 -18.60
C GLN A 63 -0.03 1.26 -18.23
N ASN A 64 -0.36 1.78 -17.05
CA ASN A 64 0.42 2.86 -16.42
C ASN A 64 1.71 2.27 -15.83
N ILE A 65 2.87 2.66 -16.38
CA ILE A 65 4.18 2.18 -15.93
C ILE A 65 4.89 3.15 -14.98
N GLY A 66 4.28 4.31 -14.70
CA GLY A 66 4.79 5.29 -13.75
C GLY A 66 4.31 5.07 -12.32
N VAL A 67 4.76 5.99 -11.45
CA VAL A 67 4.57 5.97 -9.98
C VAL A 67 3.47 6.92 -9.49
N ALA A 68 2.79 7.61 -10.42
CA ALA A 68 1.66 8.49 -10.14
C ALA A 68 0.42 8.03 -10.94
N PRO A 69 -0.82 8.32 -10.49
CA PRO A 69 -2.01 8.15 -11.32
C PRO A 69 -1.89 8.95 -12.62
N THR A 70 -2.46 8.43 -13.70
CA THR A 70 -2.42 9.08 -15.02
C THR A 70 -3.82 9.10 -15.64
N ASP A 71 -4.17 10.20 -16.29
CA ASP A 71 -5.37 10.27 -17.12
C ASP A 71 -5.02 9.83 -18.55
N LEU A 72 -5.94 9.13 -19.23
CA LEU A 72 -5.80 8.76 -20.64
C LEU A 72 -6.86 9.44 -21.50
N ASP A 73 -6.46 9.99 -22.64
CA ASP A 73 -7.35 10.28 -23.77
C ASP A 73 -7.16 9.20 -24.84
N VAL A 74 -8.23 8.54 -25.25
CA VAL A 74 -8.23 7.45 -26.24
C VAL A 74 -9.03 7.89 -27.47
N SER A 75 -8.32 8.27 -28.55
CA SER A 75 -8.91 8.80 -29.79
C SER A 75 -9.01 7.71 -30.87
N PHE A 76 -10.20 7.48 -31.42
CA PHE A 76 -10.46 6.51 -32.50
C PHE A 76 -10.67 7.22 -33.84
N TYR A 77 -9.79 7.00 -34.82
CA TYR A 77 -9.89 7.56 -36.17
C TYR A 77 -10.33 6.47 -37.15
N ARG A 78 -11.42 6.69 -37.92
CA ARG A 78 -11.92 5.74 -38.92
C ARG A 78 -10.92 5.60 -40.07
N PHE A 79 -10.58 4.37 -40.48
CA PHE A 79 -9.65 4.12 -41.59
C PHE A 79 -10.07 4.71 -42.95
N GLY A 80 -11.38 4.70 -43.25
CA GLY A 80 -11.88 5.04 -44.59
C GLY A 80 -11.64 6.51 -44.99
N ASP A 81 -11.76 7.43 -44.04
CA ASP A 81 -11.72 8.88 -44.25
C ASP A 81 -10.81 9.64 -43.27
N GLY A 82 -10.29 8.98 -42.21
CA GLY A 82 -9.49 9.59 -41.16
C GLY A 82 -10.30 10.37 -40.11
N ALA A 83 -11.64 10.31 -40.13
CA ALA A 83 -12.47 11.08 -39.22
C ALA A 83 -12.38 10.57 -37.77
N LEU A 84 -12.31 11.48 -36.79
CA LEU A 84 -12.38 11.15 -35.37
C LEU A 84 -13.80 10.72 -35.00
N MET A 85 -13.94 9.47 -34.53
CA MET A 85 -15.23 8.82 -34.25
C MET A 85 -15.60 8.80 -32.78
N ALA A 86 -14.62 8.64 -31.91
CA ALA A 86 -14.79 8.72 -30.47
C ALA A 86 -13.51 9.26 -29.85
N CYS A 87 -13.65 10.00 -28.75
CA CYS A 87 -12.55 10.27 -27.85
C CYS A 87 -13.02 9.99 -26.41
N ARG A 88 -12.41 9.00 -25.76
CA ARG A 88 -12.77 8.56 -24.41
C ARG A 88 -11.73 9.01 -23.41
N ARG A 89 -12.17 9.37 -22.20
CA ARG A 89 -11.26 9.68 -21.09
C ARG A 89 -11.30 8.59 -20.03
N VAL A 90 -10.14 8.04 -19.69
CA VAL A 90 -9.94 7.21 -18.50
C VAL A 90 -9.31 8.09 -17.43
N VAL A 91 -9.93 8.20 -16.27
CA VAL A 91 -9.49 9.12 -15.20
C VAL A 91 -8.74 8.35 -14.13
N ALA A 92 -7.61 8.88 -13.67
CA ALA A 92 -6.80 8.39 -12.55
C ALA A 92 -6.47 6.88 -12.62
N LEU A 93 -5.99 6.41 -13.78
CA LEU A 93 -5.43 5.06 -13.91
C LEU A 93 -4.21 4.94 -12.98
N GLN A 94 -4.35 4.13 -11.93
CA GLN A 94 -3.37 4.02 -10.84
C GLN A 94 -2.01 3.46 -11.31
N PRO A 95 -0.90 3.72 -10.57
CA PRO A 95 0.40 3.13 -10.83
C PRO A 95 0.35 1.62 -11.03
N PHE A 96 1.07 1.11 -12.04
CA PHE A 96 1.16 -0.30 -12.43
C PHE A 96 -0.14 -1.00 -12.85
N ARG A 97 -1.30 -0.33 -12.73
CA ARG A 97 -2.62 -0.81 -13.15
C ARG A 97 -2.77 -0.76 -14.66
N SER A 98 -3.52 -1.70 -15.20
CA SER A 98 -3.90 -1.74 -16.61
C SER A 98 -5.35 -1.34 -16.85
N PHE A 99 -5.61 -0.80 -18.03
CA PHE A 99 -6.92 -0.57 -18.64
C PHE A 99 -7.03 -1.48 -19.87
N ALA A 100 -8.21 -2.06 -20.11
CA ALA A 100 -8.53 -2.77 -21.34
C ALA A 100 -9.75 -2.14 -22.00
N ASP A 101 -9.70 -2.02 -23.32
CA ASP A 101 -10.81 -1.62 -24.17
C ASP A 101 -11.20 -2.81 -25.06
N TYR A 102 -12.50 -3.03 -25.30
CA TYR A 102 -13.01 -4.14 -26.08
C TYR A 102 -14.02 -3.62 -27.11
N PRO A 103 -13.60 -3.35 -28.36
CA PRO A 103 -14.40 -2.59 -29.32
C PRO A 103 -15.81 -3.13 -29.60
N ASN A 104 -16.06 -4.43 -29.43
CA ASN A 104 -17.40 -5.00 -29.62
C ASN A 104 -18.41 -4.58 -28.53
N ALA A 105 -17.96 -4.15 -27.34
CA ALA A 105 -18.83 -3.60 -26.29
C ALA A 105 -19.15 -2.10 -26.48
N ASP A 106 -18.46 -1.43 -27.39
CA ASP A 106 -18.49 0.03 -27.52
C ASP A 106 -19.70 0.54 -28.27
N ILE A 107 -20.69 1.12 -27.58
CA ILE A 107 -21.93 1.59 -28.21
C ILE A 107 -21.75 2.82 -29.13
N ASP A 108 -20.64 3.55 -29.00
CA ASP A 108 -20.28 4.76 -29.75
C ASP A 108 -19.53 4.48 -31.07
N LEU A 109 -18.97 3.27 -31.24
CA LEU A 109 -18.26 2.89 -32.47
C LEU A 109 -19.19 2.14 -33.46
N PRO A 110 -19.16 2.47 -34.77
CA PRO A 110 -19.88 1.70 -35.78
C PRO A 110 -19.31 0.27 -35.90
N GLY A 111 -20.21 -0.71 -36.07
CA GLY A 111 -19.83 -2.08 -36.42
C GLY A 111 -19.27 -2.18 -37.84
N ASN A 112 -18.74 -3.35 -38.19
CA ASN A 112 -18.03 -3.63 -39.45
C ASN A 112 -17.02 -2.54 -39.86
N THR A 113 -16.27 -2.03 -38.88
CA THR A 113 -15.38 -0.87 -39.07
C THR A 113 -13.99 -1.10 -38.50
N GLN A 114 -13.01 -0.46 -39.12
CA GLN A 114 -11.59 -0.46 -38.79
C GLN A 114 -11.16 0.97 -38.39
N PHE A 115 -10.35 1.07 -37.34
CA PHE A 115 -9.92 2.32 -36.72
C PHE A 115 -8.42 2.29 -36.45
N SER A 116 -7.78 3.44 -36.49
CA SER A 116 -6.48 3.65 -35.84
C SER A 116 -6.73 4.34 -34.51
N VAL A 117 -6.01 3.95 -33.46
CA VAL A 117 -6.18 4.53 -32.13
C VAL A 117 -4.93 5.29 -31.72
N VAL A 118 -5.15 6.41 -31.04
CA VAL A 118 -4.10 7.22 -30.42
C VAL A 118 -4.45 7.40 -28.95
N VAL A 119 -3.64 6.81 -28.08
CA VAL A 119 -3.74 6.92 -26.62
C VAL A 119 -2.76 7.98 -26.13
N ARG A 120 -3.23 9.00 -25.42
CA ARG A 120 -2.38 10.03 -24.78
C ARG A 120 -2.51 9.92 -23.28
N SER A 121 -1.39 9.91 -22.55
CA SER A 121 -1.40 9.90 -21.09
C SER A 121 -0.99 11.25 -20.51
N PHE A 122 -1.49 11.59 -19.33
CA PHE A 122 -1.23 12.84 -18.63
C PHE A 122 -0.88 12.57 -17.16
N GLY A 123 0.37 12.83 -16.78
CA GLY A 123 0.90 12.66 -15.43
C GLY A 123 1.93 11.53 -15.33
N ALA A 124 1.70 10.40 -16.00
CA ALA A 124 2.63 9.26 -16.02
C ALA A 124 2.75 8.59 -17.39
N ASP A 125 3.88 7.92 -17.62
CA ASP A 125 4.17 7.16 -18.85
C ASP A 125 3.33 5.87 -18.93
N VAL A 126 3.02 5.45 -20.16
CA VAL A 126 2.18 4.29 -20.46
C VAL A 126 2.77 3.45 -21.60
N ILE A 127 2.36 2.20 -21.65
CA ILE A 127 2.61 1.27 -22.75
C ILE A 127 1.31 0.61 -23.17
N ALA A 128 1.28 -0.02 -24.35
CA ALA A 128 0.14 -0.82 -24.76
C ALA A 128 0.54 -2.11 -25.49
N VAL A 129 -0.38 -3.07 -25.49
CA VAL A 129 -0.39 -4.26 -26.36
C VAL A 129 -1.78 -4.38 -26.97
N VAL A 130 -1.85 -4.96 -28.16
CA VAL A 130 -3.07 -5.13 -28.93
C VAL A 130 -3.23 -6.60 -29.27
N ASN A 131 -4.42 -7.15 -29.04
CA ASN A 131 -4.77 -8.52 -29.38
C ASN A 131 -5.88 -8.50 -30.43
N GLU A 132 -5.66 -9.13 -31.58
CA GLU A 132 -6.62 -9.21 -32.70
C GLU A 132 -7.20 -10.62 -32.74
N HIS A 133 -8.53 -10.73 -32.72
CA HIS A 133 -9.24 -12.01 -32.67
C HIS A 133 -10.36 -12.08 -33.71
N GLN A 134 -10.54 -13.26 -34.30
CA GLN A 134 -11.78 -13.62 -35.01
C GLN A 134 -12.14 -15.09 -34.82
N GLY A 135 -13.37 -15.45 -35.22
CA GLY A 135 -13.82 -16.83 -35.25
C GLY A 135 -14.01 -17.46 -33.85
N ALA A 136 -14.15 -18.78 -33.81
CA ALA A 136 -14.33 -19.56 -32.59
C ALA A 136 -13.98 -21.04 -32.81
N GLY A 137 -13.58 -21.74 -31.74
CA GLY A 137 -13.27 -23.17 -31.80
C GLY A 137 -12.20 -23.49 -32.85
N PRO A 138 -12.39 -24.48 -33.74
CA PRO A 138 -11.40 -24.85 -34.77
C PRO A 138 -11.00 -23.74 -35.75
N THR A 139 -11.79 -22.66 -35.86
CA THR A 139 -11.52 -21.52 -36.73
C THR A 139 -11.31 -20.22 -35.94
N ALA A 140 -10.93 -20.32 -34.66
CA ALA A 140 -10.46 -19.17 -33.90
C ALA A 140 -9.08 -18.74 -34.44
N GLU A 141 -8.84 -17.43 -34.50
CA GLU A 141 -7.54 -16.84 -34.81
C GLU A 141 -7.16 -15.79 -33.76
N ALA A 142 -5.86 -15.67 -33.51
CA ALA A 142 -5.29 -14.78 -32.51
C ALA A 142 -3.98 -14.18 -33.02
N LEU A 143 -3.88 -12.85 -33.05
CA LEU A 143 -2.67 -12.12 -33.42
C LEU A 143 -2.39 -11.08 -32.33
N SER A 144 -1.12 -10.70 -32.15
CA SER A 144 -0.74 -9.70 -31.15
C SER A 144 0.36 -8.79 -31.69
N TYR A 145 0.38 -7.53 -31.24
CA TYR A 145 1.42 -6.56 -31.55
C TYR A 145 1.54 -5.50 -30.43
N VAL A 146 2.71 -4.86 -30.30
CA VAL A 146 2.92 -3.82 -29.26
C VAL A 146 2.53 -2.43 -29.74
N GLY A 147 1.98 -1.62 -28.84
CA GLY A 147 1.65 -0.22 -29.09
C GLY A 147 2.90 0.63 -29.35
N LEU A 148 2.85 1.46 -30.39
CA LEU A 148 4.01 2.17 -30.92
C LEU A 148 4.12 3.57 -30.31
N ALA A 149 5.16 3.80 -29.50
CA ALA A 149 5.37 5.07 -28.78
C ALA A 149 6.26 6.08 -29.53
N THR A 150 6.97 5.63 -30.56
CA THR A 150 7.91 6.41 -31.36
C THR A 150 7.73 6.06 -32.83
N GLY A 151 7.87 7.06 -33.70
CA GLY A 151 7.84 6.90 -35.15
C GLY A 151 9.23 7.09 -35.77
N ALA A 152 9.46 6.48 -36.92
CA ALA A 152 10.66 6.67 -37.71
C ALA A 152 10.31 7.16 -39.13
N ARG A 153 11.29 7.74 -39.83
CA ARG A 153 11.17 8.07 -41.25
C ARG A 153 11.51 6.92 -42.19
N THR A 154 12.16 5.88 -41.67
CA THR A 154 12.47 4.64 -42.38
C THR A 154 12.12 3.46 -41.49
N LEU A 155 11.33 2.53 -42.02
CA LEU A 155 10.94 1.27 -41.36
C LEU A 155 11.21 0.08 -42.29
N ALA A 156 11.49 -1.07 -41.68
CA ALA A 156 11.68 -2.36 -42.32
C ALA A 156 10.54 -3.31 -41.91
N LEU A 157 10.07 -4.09 -42.87
CA LEU A 157 9.06 -5.14 -42.71
C LEU A 157 9.65 -6.41 -43.34
N PRO A 158 10.30 -7.29 -42.55
CA PRO A 158 11.05 -8.41 -43.09
C PRO A 158 10.23 -9.39 -43.94
N TYR A 159 8.91 -9.43 -43.76
CA TYR A 159 8.00 -10.36 -44.42
C TYR A 159 6.66 -9.73 -44.86
N VAL A 160 6.45 -9.66 -46.17
CA VAL A 160 5.16 -9.43 -46.82
C VAL A 160 4.99 -10.50 -47.91
N ALA A 161 3.80 -11.05 -48.10
CA ALA A 161 3.56 -12.10 -49.11
C ALA A 161 2.22 -11.94 -49.81
N LYS A 162 2.19 -12.35 -51.09
CA LYS A 162 0.97 -12.45 -51.91
C LYS A 162 0.70 -13.92 -52.24
N PHE A 163 -0.07 -14.58 -51.38
CA PHE A 163 -0.50 -15.98 -51.50
C PHE A 163 0.66 -16.98 -51.67
N VAL A 164 1.64 -16.94 -50.75
CA VAL A 164 2.71 -17.93 -50.68
C VAL A 164 2.32 -19.02 -49.70
N SER A 165 2.07 -20.25 -50.19
CA SER A 165 1.58 -21.36 -49.35
C SER A 165 0.33 -21.00 -48.52
N GLY A 166 -0.57 -20.20 -49.13
CA GLY A 166 -1.78 -19.65 -48.50
C GLY A 166 -1.58 -18.27 -47.84
N TRP A 167 -0.36 -17.92 -47.43
CA TRP A 167 -0.08 -16.67 -46.71
C TRP A 167 -0.30 -15.41 -47.55
N LEU A 168 -1.17 -14.54 -47.04
CA LEU A 168 -1.38 -13.17 -47.50
C LEU A 168 -1.04 -12.21 -46.34
N VAL A 169 -0.08 -11.32 -46.55
CA VAL A 169 0.39 -10.40 -45.50
C VAL A 169 0.07 -8.98 -45.87
N ARG A 170 -0.84 -8.34 -45.13
CA ARG A 170 -1.15 -6.92 -45.25
C ARG A 170 -0.22 -6.13 -44.35
N PHE A 171 0.05 -4.88 -44.68
CA PHE A 171 0.72 -3.97 -43.74
C PHE A 171 -0.04 -2.66 -43.59
N VAL A 172 -0.02 -2.12 -42.38
CA VAL A 172 -0.77 -0.94 -41.95
C VAL A 172 0.22 0.10 -41.47
N VAL A 173 0.14 1.32 -42.00
CA VAL A 173 1.01 2.45 -41.66
C VAL A 173 0.18 3.54 -41.00
N GLN A 174 0.56 3.93 -39.78
CA GLN A 174 -0.02 5.05 -39.03
C GLN A 174 0.92 6.26 -39.06
N ASN A 175 0.36 7.45 -39.19
CA ASN A 175 1.12 8.71 -39.17
C ASN A 175 1.21 9.30 -37.77
N LEU A 176 2.44 9.51 -37.29
CA LEU A 176 2.78 10.05 -35.97
C LEU A 176 3.19 11.54 -36.03
N GLY A 177 3.27 12.12 -37.24
CA GLY A 177 3.53 13.53 -37.49
C GLY A 177 2.29 14.43 -37.43
N ALA A 178 2.53 15.73 -37.52
CA ALA A 178 1.48 16.77 -37.44
C ALA A 178 0.89 17.20 -38.80
N ALA A 179 1.46 16.74 -39.90
CA ALA A 179 0.98 16.96 -41.26
C ALA A 179 0.77 15.60 -41.97
N ASN A 180 0.16 15.59 -43.16
CA ASN A 180 0.02 14.36 -43.94
C ASN A 180 1.39 13.73 -44.23
N ALA A 181 1.52 12.43 -43.98
CA ALA A 181 2.70 11.65 -44.32
C ALA A 181 2.62 11.16 -45.77
N ASN A 182 3.65 11.43 -46.56
CA ASN A 182 3.84 10.88 -47.89
C ASN A 182 4.80 9.68 -47.79
N VAL A 183 4.23 8.48 -47.72
CA VAL A 183 4.97 7.23 -47.49
C VAL A 183 5.24 6.54 -48.81
N THR A 184 6.48 6.14 -49.06
CA THR A 184 6.87 5.25 -50.16
C THR A 184 7.21 3.87 -49.60
N ALA A 185 6.53 2.82 -50.07
CA ALA A 185 6.84 1.44 -49.74
C ALA A 185 7.58 0.80 -50.92
N ARG A 186 8.86 0.44 -50.71
CA ARG A 186 9.68 -0.28 -51.69
C ARG A 186 9.73 -1.75 -51.31
N LEU A 187 9.10 -2.60 -52.12
CA LEU A 187 9.04 -4.04 -51.94
C LEU A 187 10.12 -4.72 -52.80
N LEU A 188 10.84 -5.68 -52.24
CA LEU A 188 11.89 -6.46 -52.92
C LEU A 188 11.70 -7.96 -52.62
N SER A 189 11.66 -8.81 -53.64
CA SER A 189 11.51 -10.26 -53.43
C SER A 189 12.79 -10.88 -52.86
N TYR A 190 12.65 -11.99 -52.12
CA TYR A 190 13.79 -12.64 -51.44
C TYR A 190 14.86 -13.21 -52.38
N ASP A 191 14.50 -13.53 -53.62
CA ASP A 191 15.46 -13.90 -54.68
C ASP A 191 16.17 -12.67 -55.30
N GLY A 192 15.69 -11.46 -55.00
CA GLY A 192 16.17 -10.19 -55.54
C GLY A 192 15.69 -9.87 -56.97
N THR A 193 14.82 -10.69 -57.56
CA THR A 193 14.49 -10.59 -59.01
C THR A 193 13.29 -9.69 -59.31
N LYS A 194 12.41 -9.45 -58.33
CA LYS A 194 11.17 -8.67 -58.47
C LYS A 194 11.19 -7.51 -57.48
N SER A 195 10.70 -6.35 -57.92
CA SER A 195 10.49 -5.21 -57.02
C SER A 195 9.24 -4.42 -57.41
N ALA A 196 8.69 -3.70 -56.44
CA ALA A 196 7.59 -2.77 -56.64
C ALA A 196 7.77 -1.53 -55.76
N SER A 197 7.15 -0.42 -56.15
CA SER A 197 7.12 0.81 -55.36
C SER A 197 5.68 1.30 -55.29
N LEU A 198 5.16 1.46 -54.08
CA LEU A 198 3.80 1.94 -53.80
C LEU A 198 3.89 3.23 -52.99
N THR A 199 2.89 4.11 -53.11
CA THR A 199 2.84 5.38 -52.36
C THR A 199 1.52 5.53 -51.62
N LEU A 200 1.58 6.01 -50.37
CA LEU A 200 0.44 6.24 -49.50
C LEU A 200 0.47 7.70 -49.00
N SER A 201 -0.71 8.32 -48.87
CA SER A 201 -0.86 9.58 -48.13
C SER A 201 -1.72 9.35 -46.89
N VAL A 202 -1.16 9.60 -45.71
CA VAL A 202 -1.76 9.24 -44.41
C VAL A 202 -1.93 10.50 -43.56
N ALA A 203 -3.15 10.81 -43.15
CA ALA A 203 -3.45 11.98 -42.30
C ALA A 203 -2.92 11.80 -40.86
N PRO A 204 -2.61 12.87 -40.11
CA PRO A 204 -2.15 12.80 -38.72
C PRO A 204 -3.01 11.90 -37.82
N GLY A 205 -2.41 10.95 -37.12
CA GLY A 205 -3.10 9.99 -36.24
C GLY A 205 -3.89 8.87 -36.95
N ALA A 206 -4.23 9.06 -38.23
CA ALA A 206 -4.89 8.07 -39.06
C ALA A 206 -3.90 6.98 -39.54
N SER A 207 -4.47 5.84 -39.98
CA SER A 207 -3.74 4.77 -40.67
C SER A 207 -4.23 4.58 -42.11
N ARG A 208 -3.38 3.97 -42.95
CA ARG A 208 -3.80 3.29 -44.19
C ARG A 208 -3.10 1.94 -44.31
N PHE A 209 -3.69 1.01 -45.04
CA PHE A 209 -3.11 -0.30 -45.33
C PHE A 209 -2.75 -0.47 -46.80
N VAL A 210 -1.88 -1.43 -47.07
CA VAL A 210 -1.66 -2.03 -48.40
C VAL A 210 -2.12 -3.48 -48.34
N ASP A 211 -2.94 -3.89 -49.31
CA ASP A 211 -3.41 -5.27 -49.44
C ASP A 211 -2.84 -5.91 -50.72
N PRO A 212 -1.81 -6.77 -50.61
CA PRO A 212 -1.19 -7.37 -51.78
C PRO A 212 -2.13 -8.16 -52.68
N SER A 213 -3.30 -8.62 -52.20
CA SER A 213 -4.25 -9.35 -53.03
C SER A 213 -4.78 -8.51 -54.20
N ILE A 214 -4.97 -7.21 -53.98
CA ILE A 214 -5.47 -6.26 -55.00
C ILE A 214 -4.36 -5.43 -55.67
N GLU A 215 -3.16 -5.34 -55.09
CA GLU A 215 -2.05 -4.61 -55.69
C GLU A 215 -1.55 -5.27 -57.00
N PRO A 216 -1.70 -4.63 -58.17
CA PRO A 216 -1.40 -5.26 -59.46
C PRO A 216 0.11 -5.41 -59.73
N THR A 217 0.95 -4.60 -59.09
CA THR A 217 2.42 -4.67 -59.21
C THR A 217 3.05 -5.79 -58.38
N LEU A 218 2.28 -6.42 -57.48
CA LEU A 218 2.75 -7.53 -56.66
C LEU A 218 2.34 -8.86 -57.29
N LEU A 219 3.31 -9.79 -57.37
CA LEU A 219 3.16 -11.05 -58.07
C LEU A 219 2.71 -12.16 -57.12
N PHE A 220 1.73 -12.95 -57.57
CA PHE A 220 1.26 -14.14 -56.86
C PHE A 220 2.42 -15.10 -56.56
N GLY A 221 2.38 -15.79 -55.41
CA GLY A 221 3.40 -16.75 -55.00
C GLY A 221 4.77 -16.11 -54.77
N THR A 222 4.82 -14.85 -54.31
CA THR A 222 6.07 -14.14 -54.02
C THR A 222 6.11 -13.61 -52.58
N GLU A 223 7.21 -13.88 -51.88
CA GLU A 223 7.59 -13.26 -50.60
C GLU A 223 8.45 -12.02 -50.88
N TYR A 224 8.23 -10.94 -50.12
CA TYR A 224 8.88 -9.65 -50.22
C TYR A 224 9.37 -9.17 -48.84
N SER A 225 10.48 -8.46 -48.81
CA SER A 225 10.80 -7.49 -47.75
C SER A 225 10.31 -6.11 -48.17
N VAL A 226 9.99 -5.23 -47.21
CA VAL A 226 9.53 -3.87 -47.51
C VAL A 226 10.26 -2.82 -46.69
N VAL A 227 10.90 -1.89 -47.40
CA VAL A 227 11.41 -0.65 -46.82
C VAL A 227 10.37 0.45 -47.02
N LEU A 228 9.82 0.97 -45.92
CA LEU A 228 8.99 2.17 -45.91
C LEU A 228 9.87 3.41 -45.72
N THR A 229 9.67 4.47 -46.50
CA THR A 229 10.27 5.80 -46.27
C THR A 229 9.19 6.88 -46.22
N SER A 230 9.37 7.91 -45.40
CA SER A 230 8.36 8.94 -45.14
C SER A 230 8.96 10.31 -44.78
N ASP A 231 8.26 11.38 -45.14
CA ASP A 231 8.58 12.77 -44.75
C ASP A 231 8.18 13.10 -43.30
N GLN A 232 7.12 12.46 -42.79
CA GLN A 232 6.70 12.48 -41.38
C GLN A 232 7.17 11.22 -40.63
N PRO A 233 7.31 11.26 -39.29
CA PRO A 233 7.43 10.05 -38.49
C PRO A 233 6.21 9.13 -38.69
N ILE A 234 6.47 7.86 -39.00
CA ILE A 234 5.45 6.82 -39.15
C ILE A 234 5.76 5.64 -38.24
N ALA A 235 4.74 4.84 -37.98
CA ALA A 235 4.86 3.53 -37.37
C ALA A 235 3.99 2.55 -38.17
N ALA A 236 4.32 1.26 -38.16
CA ALA A 236 3.60 0.27 -38.94
C ALA A 236 3.56 -1.09 -38.26
N ILE A 237 2.58 -1.90 -38.68
CA ILE A 237 2.48 -3.33 -38.38
C ILE A 237 2.26 -4.08 -39.69
N ALA A 238 2.51 -5.39 -39.68
CA ALA A 238 2.04 -6.29 -40.71
C ALA A 238 1.25 -7.44 -40.09
N ASN A 239 0.13 -7.77 -40.73
CA ASN A 239 -0.80 -8.82 -40.34
C ASN A 239 -0.74 -9.90 -41.41
N ALA A 240 -0.17 -11.05 -41.05
CA ALA A 240 -0.06 -12.22 -41.89
C ALA A 240 -1.25 -13.15 -41.61
N HIS A 241 -1.96 -13.56 -42.66
CA HIS A 241 -3.10 -14.48 -42.56
C HIS A 241 -2.95 -15.65 -43.52
N ASN A 242 -3.36 -16.83 -43.07
CA ASN A 242 -3.53 -18.04 -43.87
C ASN A 242 -4.97 -18.56 -43.66
N ASP A 243 -5.93 -17.70 -44.00
CA ASP A 243 -7.34 -17.76 -43.60
C ASP A 243 -8.31 -17.79 -44.80
N ALA A 244 -7.79 -18.08 -46.00
CA ALA A 244 -8.55 -18.01 -47.24
C ALA A 244 -9.86 -18.83 -47.18
N PRO A 245 -10.97 -18.38 -47.80
CA PRO A 245 -12.28 -19.03 -47.67
C PRO A 245 -12.24 -20.55 -47.93
N GLY A 246 -12.57 -21.33 -46.90
CA GLY A 246 -12.48 -22.80 -46.92
C GLY A 246 -11.25 -23.40 -46.25
N ALA A 247 -10.36 -22.59 -45.65
CA ALA A 247 -9.27 -23.07 -44.80
C ALA A 247 -9.80 -23.92 -43.64
N ILE A 248 -9.16 -25.08 -43.39
CA ILE A 248 -9.58 -26.06 -42.38
C ILE A 248 -9.05 -25.69 -40.98
N ALA A 249 -7.89 -25.04 -40.94
CA ALA A 249 -7.26 -24.50 -39.74
C ALA A 249 -6.69 -23.12 -40.09
N PRO A 250 -7.54 -22.07 -40.15
CA PRO A 250 -7.07 -20.72 -40.41
C PRO A 250 -6.15 -20.27 -39.26
N MET A 251 -5.13 -19.49 -39.59
CA MET A 251 -4.12 -19.01 -38.64
C MET A 251 -3.51 -17.71 -39.12
N GLY A 252 -3.00 -16.91 -38.18
CA GLY A 252 -2.37 -15.63 -38.47
C GLY A 252 -1.25 -15.26 -37.51
N PHE A 253 -0.57 -14.15 -37.80
CA PHE A 253 0.26 -13.46 -36.83
C PHE A 253 0.45 -12.00 -37.22
N SER A 254 0.55 -11.13 -36.22
CA SER A 254 0.91 -9.72 -36.41
C SER A 254 2.36 -9.50 -35.96
N TYR A 255 3.01 -8.47 -36.48
CA TYR A 255 4.31 -8.02 -36.00
C TYR A 255 4.52 -6.53 -36.29
N ASN A 256 5.31 -5.84 -35.47
CA ASN A 256 5.64 -4.43 -35.65
C ASN A 256 6.75 -4.22 -36.69
N ALA A 257 6.62 -3.17 -37.51
CA ALA A 257 7.71 -2.73 -38.39
C ALA A 257 8.89 -2.19 -37.57
N VAL A 258 10.11 -2.51 -38.01
CA VAL A 258 11.34 -2.22 -37.27
C VAL A 258 11.99 -0.95 -37.82
N PRO A 259 12.31 0.07 -37.01
CA PRO A 259 13.09 1.22 -37.47
C PRO A 259 14.52 0.78 -37.86
N ALA A 260 15.23 1.62 -38.61
CA ALA A 260 16.62 1.37 -38.98
C ALA A 260 17.46 1.02 -37.73
N VAL A 261 18.05 -0.17 -37.71
CA VAL A 261 18.68 -0.73 -36.51
C VAL A 261 20.12 -0.20 -36.41
N ALA A 262 20.44 0.44 -35.28
CA ALA A 262 21.80 0.94 -35.05
C ALA A 262 22.75 -0.14 -34.47
N ALA A 263 22.21 -1.17 -33.82
CA ALA A 263 22.96 -2.19 -33.09
C ALA A 263 23.45 -3.35 -33.99
N ASP A 264 24.65 -3.85 -33.70
CA ASP A 264 25.25 -5.01 -34.40
C ASP A 264 24.75 -6.38 -33.88
N GLN A 265 23.82 -6.39 -32.92
CA GLN A 265 23.23 -7.60 -32.36
C GLN A 265 21.71 -7.46 -32.18
N VAL A 266 20.99 -8.53 -32.51
CA VAL A 266 19.54 -8.64 -32.33
C VAL A 266 19.22 -9.93 -31.59
N TYR A 267 18.49 -9.82 -30.48
CA TYR A 267 18.14 -10.91 -29.59
C TYR A 267 16.74 -11.45 -29.94
N VAL A 268 16.67 -12.72 -30.36
CA VAL A 268 15.43 -13.42 -30.72
C VAL A 268 15.17 -14.52 -29.66
N PRO A 269 14.27 -14.28 -28.68
CA PRO A 269 14.08 -15.19 -27.55
C PRO A 269 13.47 -16.55 -27.90
N SER A 270 12.84 -16.70 -29.07
CA SER A 270 12.20 -17.96 -29.50
C SER A 270 12.56 -18.34 -30.92
N VAL A 271 13.10 -19.55 -31.08
CA VAL A 271 13.26 -20.27 -32.35
C VAL A 271 12.95 -21.75 -32.08
N ALA A 272 11.76 -22.20 -32.47
CA ALA A 272 11.28 -23.56 -32.23
C ALA A 272 11.70 -24.52 -33.36
N ARG A 273 12.02 -25.76 -33.00
CA ARG A 273 12.18 -26.88 -33.94
C ARG A 273 11.50 -28.12 -33.37
N ASN A 274 10.39 -28.55 -33.96
CA ASN A 274 9.47 -29.58 -33.43
C ASN A 274 9.12 -29.40 -31.94
N SER A 275 9.11 -28.17 -31.43
CA SER A 275 8.78 -27.90 -30.03
C SER A 275 7.27 -27.76 -29.90
N GLU A 276 6.62 -28.69 -29.19
CA GLU A 276 5.16 -28.79 -29.15
C GLU A 276 4.53 -28.84 -30.57
N GLY A 277 5.21 -29.45 -31.54
CA GLY A 277 4.79 -29.51 -32.95
C GLY A 277 5.01 -28.21 -33.75
N ARG A 278 5.72 -27.21 -33.18
CA ARG A 278 6.03 -25.93 -33.83
C ARG A 278 7.41 -25.90 -34.47
N ASN A 279 7.54 -25.16 -35.57
CA ASN A 279 8.80 -24.89 -36.26
C ASN A 279 8.90 -23.41 -36.63
N SER A 280 10.09 -22.81 -36.55
CA SER A 280 10.30 -21.38 -36.84
C SER A 280 11.09 -21.12 -38.12
N ARG A 281 10.71 -20.06 -38.86
CA ARG A 281 11.58 -19.36 -39.81
C ARG A 281 12.07 -18.06 -39.16
N VAL A 282 13.36 -17.76 -39.29
CA VAL A 282 13.94 -16.47 -38.88
C VAL A 282 14.25 -15.67 -40.14
N LEU A 283 13.51 -14.57 -40.34
CA LEU A 283 13.61 -13.69 -41.50
C LEU A 283 14.39 -12.44 -41.11
N ILE A 284 15.50 -12.19 -41.79
CA ILE A 284 16.51 -11.20 -41.41
C ILE A 284 16.68 -10.20 -42.55
N GLU A 285 16.14 -9.00 -42.39
CA GLU A 285 16.25 -7.89 -43.34
C GLU A 285 17.44 -6.99 -43.01
N ASN A 286 18.24 -6.63 -44.00
CA ASN A 286 19.32 -5.66 -43.82
C ASN A 286 18.79 -4.22 -43.79
N THR A 287 18.83 -3.59 -42.62
CA THR A 287 18.40 -2.20 -42.39
C THR A 287 19.53 -1.18 -42.52
N GLY A 288 20.78 -1.65 -42.61
CA GLY A 288 21.97 -0.81 -42.81
C GLY A 288 22.12 -0.29 -44.24
N SER A 289 23.08 0.61 -44.45
CA SER A 289 23.34 1.26 -45.74
C SER A 289 24.22 0.47 -46.71
N SER A 290 24.81 -0.64 -46.26
CA SER A 290 25.78 -1.45 -47.01
C SER A 290 25.42 -2.94 -46.98
N PRO A 291 25.82 -3.75 -47.97
CA PRO A 291 25.65 -5.20 -47.92
C PRO A 291 26.36 -5.82 -46.71
N ALA A 292 25.67 -6.76 -46.03
CA ALA A 292 26.18 -7.39 -44.80
C ALA A 292 25.80 -8.88 -44.76
N THR A 293 26.59 -9.70 -44.06
CA THR A 293 26.36 -11.16 -43.95
C THR A 293 25.93 -11.50 -42.52
N PRO A 294 24.62 -11.69 -42.25
CA PRO A 294 24.16 -12.01 -40.91
C PRO A 294 24.67 -13.37 -40.43
N SER A 295 24.99 -13.44 -39.13
CA SER A 295 25.38 -14.66 -38.41
C SER A 295 24.45 -14.88 -37.23
N LEU A 296 23.93 -16.11 -37.09
CA LEU A 296 23.06 -16.54 -35.99
C LEU A 296 23.87 -17.39 -35.00
N LEU A 297 23.94 -16.92 -33.76
CA LEU A 297 24.31 -17.74 -32.62
C LEU A 297 23.05 -18.37 -32.02
N LEU A 298 22.85 -19.67 -32.23
CA LEU A 298 21.72 -20.45 -31.72
C LEU A 298 22.08 -21.13 -30.41
N ARG A 299 21.18 -21.11 -29.41
CA ARG A 299 21.40 -21.72 -28.09
C ARG A 299 20.19 -22.47 -27.56
N ARG A 300 20.44 -23.66 -27.01
CA ARG A 300 19.45 -24.58 -26.41
C ARG A 300 20.10 -25.37 -25.27
N GLY A 301 19.59 -25.28 -24.04
CA GLY A 301 19.99 -26.16 -22.93
C GLY A 301 21.51 -26.26 -22.67
N GLY A 302 22.24 -25.15 -22.84
CA GLY A 302 23.71 -25.10 -22.75
C GLY A 302 24.46 -25.42 -24.05
N LEU A 303 23.83 -26.09 -25.01
CA LEU A 303 24.37 -26.28 -26.36
C LEU A 303 24.35 -24.96 -27.14
N THR A 304 25.35 -24.78 -28.00
CA THR A 304 25.51 -23.61 -28.88
C THR A 304 25.80 -24.08 -30.30
N SER A 305 25.26 -23.39 -31.29
CA SER A 305 25.53 -23.62 -32.72
C SER A 305 25.63 -22.27 -33.43
N SER A 306 26.43 -22.20 -34.50
CA SER A 306 26.62 -20.97 -35.27
C SER A 306 26.38 -21.22 -36.75
N LEU A 307 25.75 -20.25 -37.41
CA LEU A 307 25.37 -20.27 -38.82
C LEU A 307 25.61 -18.87 -39.40
N SER A 308 26.06 -18.77 -40.65
CA SER A 308 26.06 -17.51 -41.40
C SER A 308 25.19 -17.61 -42.64
N ALA A 309 24.67 -16.48 -43.11
CA ALA A 309 24.04 -16.41 -44.42
C ALA A 309 24.99 -16.88 -45.53
N PRO A 310 24.49 -17.57 -46.58
CA PRO A 310 25.32 -18.09 -47.66
C PRO A 310 25.95 -17.00 -48.54
N LYS A 311 25.46 -15.75 -48.44
CA LYS A 311 26.00 -14.55 -49.10
C LYS A 311 25.62 -13.30 -48.30
N ALA A 312 26.31 -12.19 -48.54
CA ALA A 312 25.88 -10.89 -48.05
C ALA A 312 24.51 -10.51 -48.65
N ILE A 313 23.63 -9.96 -47.82
CA ILE A 313 22.34 -9.40 -48.24
C ILE A 313 22.44 -7.88 -48.40
N ALA A 314 21.91 -7.35 -49.50
CA ALA A 314 21.91 -5.93 -49.81
C ALA A 314 20.92 -5.15 -48.91
N PRO A 315 21.08 -3.82 -48.76
CA PRO A 315 20.13 -2.97 -48.03
C PRO A 315 18.67 -3.15 -48.49
N GLY A 316 17.77 -3.46 -47.55
CA GLY A 316 16.36 -3.75 -47.78
C GLY A 316 16.07 -5.13 -48.37
N ALA A 317 17.05 -6.03 -48.45
CA ALA A 317 16.86 -7.43 -48.82
C ALA A 317 16.86 -8.33 -47.57
N THR A 318 16.09 -9.42 -47.63
CA THR A 318 15.95 -10.40 -46.55
C THR A 318 16.65 -11.73 -46.86
N TRP A 319 17.22 -12.35 -45.84
CA TRP A 319 17.54 -13.78 -45.83
C TRP A 319 16.60 -14.52 -44.86
N SER A 320 16.07 -15.67 -45.30
CA SER A 320 15.24 -16.56 -44.49
C SER A 320 16.06 -17.78 -44.06
N PHE A 321 16.25 -17.95 -42.75
CA PHE A 321 16.72 -19.20 -42.16
C PHE A 321 15.52 -20.05 -41.72
N ASP A 322 15.56 -21.35 -41.98
CA ASP A 322 14.53 -22.30 -41.55
C ASP A 322 15.09 -23.21 -40.45
N ALA A 323 14.48 -23.18 -39.26
CA ALA A 323 14.91 -24.00 -38.13
C ALA A 323 14.71 -25.50 -38.35
N GLN A 324 14.00 -25.93 -39.41
CA GLN A 324 13.86 -27.34 -39.78
C GLN A 324 15.21 -28.07 -39.96
N THR A 325 16.28 -27.34 -40.30
CA THR A 325 17.64 -27.88 -40.41
C THR A 325 18.32 -28.16 -39.07
N LEU A 326 17.72 -27.76 -37.95
CA LEU A 326 18.23 -27.99 -36.60
C LEU A 326 17.71 -29.32 -36.01
N PRO A 327 18.38 -29.87 -34.98
CA PRO A 327 17.80 -30.90 -34.12
C PRO A 327 16.59 -30.39 -33.33
N ASP A 328 15.65 -31.28 -33.00
CA ASP A 328 14.43 -30.96 -32.23
C ASP A 328 14.71 -30.31 -30.87
N GLY A 329 14.05 -29.19 -30.57
CA GLY A 329 14.06 -28.47 -29.30
C GLY A 329 13.74 -26.97 -29.42
N ASP A 330 13.63 -26.29 -28.26
CA ASP A 330 13.55 -24.83 -28.18
C ASP A 330 14.95 -24.21 -28.23
N TYR A 331 15.12 -23.26 -29.14
CA TYR A 331 16.32 -22.44 -29.26
C TYR A 331 15.99 -20.97 -28.99
N SER A 332 17.03 -20.21 -28.71
CA SER A 332 17.04 -18.75 -28.90
C SER A 332 18.18 -18.39 -29.84
N ALA A 333 18.04 -17.28 -30.55
CA ALA A 333 19.05 -16.82 -31.51
C ALA A 333 19.57 -15.43 -31.13
N THR A 334 20.84 -15.18 -31.44
CA THR A 334 21.39 -13.82 -31.51
C THR A 334 21.89 -13.61 -32.93
N VAL A 335 21.25 -12.71 -33.68
CA VAL A 335 21.67 -12.30 -35.02
C VAL A 335 22.75 -11.22 -34.87
N SER A 336 23.81 -11.30 -35.67
CA SER A 336 24.93 -10.35 -35.64
C SER A 336 25.61 -10.21 -37.00
N GLY A 337 26.62 -9.33 -37.11
CA GLY A 337 27.40 -9.14 -38.34
C GLY A 337 26.89 -8.03 -39.27
N GLY A 338 26.10 -7.10 -38.71
CA GLY A 338 25.49 -5.99 -39.43
C GLY A 338 24.21 -5.50 -38.75
N GLN A 339 23.58 -4.50 -39.36
CA GLN A 339 22.39 -3.80 -38.85
C GLN A 339 21.12 -4.44 -39.40
N PHE A 340 20.52 -5.35 -38.65
CA PHE A 340 19.41 -6.19 -39.13
C PHE A 340 18.11 -5.99 -38.36
N ALA A 341 16.98 -6.13 -39.06
CA ALA A 341 15.69 -6.43 -38.45
C ALA A 341 15.47 -7.94 -38.54
N ALA A 342 15.16 -8.59 -37.42
CA ALA A 342 14.92 -10.04 -37.36
C ALA A 342 13.49 -10.32 -36.91
N LEU A 343 12.76 -11.14 -37.67
CA LEU A 343 11.42 -11.63 -37.36
C LEU A 343 11.49 -13.16 -37.22
N ALA A 344 11.08 -13.69 -36.08
CA ALA A 344 10.82 -15.12 -35.92
C ALA A 344 9.34 -15.39 -36.19
N VAL A 345 9.04 -16.14 -37.26
CA VAL A 345 7.69 -16.65 -37.54
C VAL A 345 7.67 -18.12 -37.15
N THR A 346 6.73 -18.51 -36.30
CA THR A 346 6.63 -19.86 -35.75
C THR A 346 5.26 -20.45 -36.07
N THR A 347 5.23 -21.63 -36.69
CA THR A 347 3.98 -22.28 -37.13
C THR A 347 3.89 -23.74 -36.67
N SER A 348 2.67 -24.21 -36.49
CA SER A 348 2.29 -25.63 -36.36
C SER A 348 1.30 -26.01 -37.46
N ALA A 349 0.65 -27.18 -37.32
CA ALA A 349 -0.45 -27.57 -38.19
C ALA A 349 -1.75 -26.75 -38.01
N THR A 350 -1.91 -26.02 -36.89
CA THR A 350 -3.17 -25.32 -36.55
C THR A 350 -2.98 -23.93 -35.93
N SER A 351 -1.76 -23.45 -35.77
CA SER A 351 -1.49 -22.15 -35.13
C SER A 351 -0.21 -21.49 -35.62
N ALA A 352 -0.14 -20.17 -35.53
CA ALA A 352 1.01 -19.37 -35.90
C ALA A 352 1.26 -18.23 -34.92
N PHE A 353 2.51 -17.77 -34.77
CA PHE A 353 2.82 -16.51 -34.11
C PHE A 353 4.11 -15.90 -34.67
N GLY A 354 4.24 -14.58 -34.55
CA GLY A 354 5.41 -13.81 -34.95
C GLY A 354 6.00 -13.06 -33.76
N SER A 355 7.31 -12.86 -33.75
CA SER A 355 7.95 -11.88 -32.87
C SER A 355 9.20 -11.27 -33.48
N ILE A 356 9.35 -9.96 -33.32
CA ILE A 356 10.54 -9.20 -33.67
C ILE A 356 11.62 -9.40 -32.60
N GLY A 357 12.86 -9.56 -33.06
CA GLY A 357 14.03 -9.60 -32.19
C GLY A 357 14.38 -8.21 -31.63
N ALA A 358 14.74 -8.16 -30.36
CA ALA A 358 15.14 -6.93 -29.68
C ALA A 358 16.57 -6.53 -30.08
N ALA A 359 16.71 -5.45 -30.84
CA ALA A 359 18.01 -4.86 -31.19
C ALA A 359 18.59 -3.94 -30.10
N ASN A 360 17.71 -3.32 -29.28
CA ASN A 360 18.11 -2.44 -28.18
C ASN A 360 17.44 -2.89 -26.86
N PRO A 361 17.78 -4.09 -26.33
CA PRO A 361 17.26 -4.55 -25.05
C PRO A 361 17.73 -3.62 -23.92
N GLY A 362 16.85 -3.32 -22.98
CA GLY A 362 17.15 -2.54 -21.78
C GLY A 362 17.43 -3.42 -20.56
N ASN A 363 17.78 -2.81 -19.43
CA ASN A 363 17.83 -3.53 -18.15
C ASN A 363 16.44 -3.66 -17.49
N ARG A 364 15.39 -3.14 -18.13
CA ARG A 364 13.98 -3.40 -17.78
C ARG A 364 13.18 -3.79 -19.02
N ALA A 365 12.19 -4.66 -18.84
CA ALA A 365 11.13 -4.90 -19.82
C ALA A 365 9.75 -4.90 -19.15
N TYR A 366 8.75 -4.34 -19.83
CA TYR A 366 7.36 -4.30 -19.36
C TYR A 366 6.47 -5.21 -20.21
N LEU A 367 5.62 -6.00 -19.54
CA LEU A 367 4.74 -7.01 -20.12
C LEU A 367 3.30 -6.71 -19.65
N PRO A 368 2.52 -5.90 -20.38
CA PRO A 368 1.25 -5.35 -19.89
C PRO A 368 0.08 -6.35 -19.84
N ASN A 369 0.20 -7.50 -20.51
CA ASN A 369 -0.79 -8.57 -20.53
C ASN A 369 -0.13 -9.94 -20.29
N VAL A 370 -0.26 -10.48 -19.08
CA VAL A 370 0.23 -11.81 -18.72
C VAL A 370 -0.90 -12.55 -17.99
N THR A 371 -1.44 -13.63 -18.56
CA THR A 371 -2.56 -14.38 -17.99
C THR A 371 -2.14 -15.72 -17.39
N ARG A 372 -2.89 -16.15 -16.38
CA ARG A 372 -2.85 -17.49 -15.82
C ARG A 372 -4.24 -18.09 -15.92
N THR A 373 -4.41 -19.06 -16.83
CA THR A 373 -5.65 -19.82 -17.06
C THR A 373 -6.91 -18.96 -17.17
N LEU A 374 -6.82 -17.81 -17.85
CA LEU A 374 -7.93 -16.86 -18.04
C LEU A 374 -8.96 -17.42 -19.03
N GLY A 375 -10.20 -17.58 -18.59
CA GLY A 375 -11.23 -18.40 -19.24
C GLY A 375 -11.24 -19.86 -18.75
N GLY A 376 -10.62 -20.15 -17.61
CA GLY A 376 -10.58 -21.48 -16.99
C GLY A 376 -9.40 -22.37 -17.44
N PRO A 377 -9.40 -23.68 -17.09
CA PRO A 377 -8.23 -24.55 -17.22
C PRO A 377 -7.64 -24.71 -18.62
N GLY A 378 -8.47 -24.60 -19.67
CA GLY A 378 -8.05 -24.60 -21.08
C GLY A 378 -7.94 -23.20 -21.70
N GLY A 379 -8.15 -22.15 -20.91
CA GLY A 379 -8.10 -20.76 -21.33
C GLY A 379 -6.67 -20.23 -21.52
N TRP A 380 -6.56 -18.92 -21.62
CA TRP A 380 -5.30 -18.23 -21.92
C TRP A 380 -4.28 -18.38 -20.78
N THR A 381 -3.06 -18.73 -21.15
CA THR A 381 -1.88 -18.69 -20.31
C THR A 381 -0.73 -18.07 -21.09
N THR A 382 0.11 -17.26 -20.45
CA THR A 382 1.14 -16.50 -21.17
C THR A 382 2.58 -16.80 -20.70
N PRO A 383 3.26 -17.83 -21.24
CA PRO A 383 4.66 -18.07 -20.96
C PRO A 383 5.56 -16.91 -21.43
N ILE A 384 6.45 -16.45 -20.55
CA ILE A 384 7.42 -15.39 -20.83
C ILE A 384 8.75 -16.03 -21.19
N LEU A 385 9.36 -15.60 -22.29
CA LEU A 385 10.70 -15.99 -22.73
C LEU A 385 11.67 -14.84 -22.47
N LEU A 386 12.68 -15.07 -21.64
CA LEU A 386 13.67 -14.07 -21.21
C LEU A 386 15.06 -14.44 -21.74
N GLN A 387 15.51 -13.75 -22.79
CA GLN A 387 16.86 -13.90 -23.35
C GLN A 387 17.83 -12.90 -22.73
N SER A 388 18.94 -13.39 -22.20
CA SER A 388 20.00 -12.52 -21.68
C SER A 388 20.69 -11.72 -22.79
N ALA A 389 20.73 -10.41 -22.65
CA ALA A 389 21.62 -9.50 -23.37
C ALA A 389 22.72 -9.00 -22.41
N GLY A 390 23.38 -9.96 -21.73
CA GLY A 390 24.42 -9.71 -20.73
C GLY A 390 23.94 -9.84 -19.29
N ALA A 391 22.64 -9.83 -19.03
CA ALA A 391 22.09 -10.04 -17.68
C ALA A 391 22.46 -11.42 -17.11
N THR A 392 22.80 -11.47 -15.82
CA THR A 392 23.14 -12.69 -15.07
C THR A 392 22.00 -13.18 -14.17
N SER A 393 21.07 -12.29 -13.82
CA SER A 393 19.79 -12.60 -13.20
C SER A 393 18.72 -11.56 -13.59
N ALA A 394 17.46 -11.86 -13.30
CA ALA A 394 16.35 -10.93 -13.44
C ALA A 394 15.30 -11.13 -12.33
N THR A 395 14.68 -10.05 -11.88
CA THR A 395 13.53 -10.04 -10.96
C THR A 395 12.26 -9.74 -11.74
N LEU A 396 11.25 -10.61 -11.68
CA LEU A 396 9.92 -10.37 -12.22
C LEU A 396 9.00 -9.90 -11.07
N ARG A 397 8.37 -8.74 -11.24
CA ARG A 397 7.38 -8.16 -10.33
C ARG A 397 5.99 -8.30 -10.95
N TRP A 398 5.11 -9.02 -10.26
CA TRP A 398 3.79 -9.42 -10.77
C TRP A 398 2.68 -8.56 -10.17
N TYR A 399 2.16 -7.63 -10.98
CA TYR A 399 1.09 -6.70 -10.59
C TYR A 399 -0.27 -7.26 -11.05
N ARG A 400 -1.27 -7.27 -10.16
CA ARG A 400 -2.65 -7.63 -10.55
C ARG A 400 -3.20 -6.57 -11.50
N PHE A 401 -3.70 -7.02 -12.66
CA PHE A 401 -4.17 -6.13 -13.72
C PHE A 401 -5.22 -5.10 -13.25
N ALA A 402 -6.17 -5.57 -12.43
CA ALA A 402 -7.38 -4.83 -12.06
C ALA A 402 -7.16 -3.65 -11.10
N ASP A 403 -6.07 -3.62 -10.34
CA ASP A 403 -5.81 -2.61 -9.29
C ASP A 403 -4.35 -2.13 -9.19
N GLY A 404 -3.39 -2.78 -9.86
CA GLY A 404 -1.97 -2.46 -9.75
C GLY A 404 -1.30 -2.97 -8.46
N GLN A 405 -1.94 -3.88 -7.70
CA GLN A 405 -1.33 -4.46 -6.51
C GLN A 405 -0.17 -5.42 -6.89
N LEU A 406 1.03 -5.17 -6.37
CA LEU A 406 2.12 -6.15 -6.43
C LEU A 406 1.77 -7.39 -5.58
N LEU A 407 1.65 -8.56 -6.21
CA LEU A 407 1.30 -9.80 -5.53
C LEU A 407 2.53 -10.62 -5.15
N THR A 408 3.48 -10.76 -6.06
CA THR A 408 4.66 -11.63 -5.88
C THR A 408 5.87 -11.13 -6.65
N ARG A 409 7.05 -11.57 -6.20
CA ARG A 409 8.34 -11.35 -6.85
C ARG A 409 8.96 -12.71 -7.15
N GLN A 410 9.43 -12.90 -8.38
CA GLN A 410 10.13 -14.11 -8.80
C GLN A 410 11.55 -13.75 -9.22
N GLN A 411 12.53 -14.46 -8.71
CA GLN A 411 13.93 -14.34 -9.16
C GLN A 411 14.24 -15.41 -10.20
N VAL A 412 14.92 -15.02 -11.27
CA VAL A 412 15.53 -15.92 -12.26
C VAL A 412 17.04 -15.68 -12.20
N SER A 413 17.81 -16.71 -11.85
CA SER A 413 19.26 -16.64 -11.68
C SER A 413 19.98 -17.54 -12.68
N GLY A 414 21.28 -17.29 -12.89
CA GLY A 414 22.10 -18.10 -13.80
C GLY A 414 21.82 -17.84 -15.28
N LEU A 415 21.34 -16.64 -15.62
CA LEU A 415 21.15 -16.22 -17.01
C LEU A 415 22.51 -16.15 -17.73
N ALA A 416 22.64 -16.86 -18.85
CA ALA A 416 23.84 -16.88 -19.67
C ALA A 416 23.65 -16.00 -20.92
N PRO A 417 24.58 -15.08 -21.27
CA PRO A 417 24.41 -14.14 -22.38
C PRO A 417 24.04 -14.82 -23.70
N GLY A 418 22.91 -14.44 -24.30
CA GLY A 418 22.35 -15.00 -25.53
C GLY A 418 21.46 -16.24 -25.33
N ALA A 419 21.39 -16.83 -24.13
CA ALA A 419 20.47 -17.93 -23.82
C ALA A 419 19.15 -17.43 -23.23
N THR A 420 18.09 -18.23 -23.38
CA THR A 420 16.73 -17.92 -22.92
C THR A 420 16.29 -18.82 -21.78
N VAL A 421 15.56 -18.24 -20.82
CA VAL A 421 14.78 -18.95 -19.80
C VAL A 421 13.29 -18.74 -20.06
N ARG A 422 12.49 -19.80 -19.96
CA ARG A 422 11.02 -19.76 -20.01
C ARG A 422 10.45 -19.68 -18.60
N VAL A 423 9.56 -18.72 -18.36
CA VAL A 423 8.77 -18.56 -17.13
C VAL A 423 7.31 -18.81 -17.48
N ASP A 424 6.72 -19.87 -16.92
CA ASP A 424 5.29 -20.17 -17.08
C ASP A 424 4.50 -19.61 -15.89
N PRO A 425 3.50 -18.72 -16.06
CA PRO A 425 2.75 -18.13 -14.96
C PRO A 425 2.01 -19.18 -14.11
N ARG A 426 1.66 -20.35 -14.68
CA ARG A 426 1.04 -21.46 -13.94
C ARG A 426 1.96 -22.05 -12.87
N ALA A 427 3.28 -21.93 -13.05
CA ALA A 427 4.29 -22.39 -12.12
C ALA A 427 4.72 -21.34 -11.08
N VAL A 428 4.20 -20.10 -11.15
CA VAL A 428 4.58 -19.00 -10.25
C VAL A 428 3.72 -19.04 -8.97
N PRO A 429 4.31 -19.21 -7.77
CA PRO A 429 3.57 -19.21 -6.52
C PRO A 429 2.96 -17.83 -6.20
N GLY A 430 1.74 -17.83 -5.65
CA GLY A 430 1.01 -16.63 -5.26
C GLY A 430 0.18 -15.98 -6.38
N LEU A 431 0.23 -16.49 -7.62
CA LEU A 431 -0.72 -16.12 -8.66
C LEU A 431 -1.99 -16.97 -8.54
N LEU A 432 -3.13 -16.31 -8.72
CA LEU A 432 -4.45 -16.91 -8.88
C LEU A 432 -4.66 -17.39 -10.32
N ASP A 433 -5.42 -18.48 -10.46
CA ASP A 433 -5.98 -18.93 -11.73
C ASP A 433 -7.08 -17.97 -12.22
N ASP A 434 -7.50 -18.10 -13.48
CA ASP A 434 -8.51 -17.25 -14.13
C ASP A 434 -8.25 -15.73 -14.01
N THR A 435 -6.97 -15.35 -14.03
CA THR A 435 -6.54 -13.99 -13.68
C THR A 435 -5.50 -13.43 -14.65
N GLN A 436 -5.59 -12.12 -14.89
CA GLN A 436 -4.66 -11.33 -15.70
C GLN A 436 -3.74 -10.48 -14.80
N TYR A 437 -2.51 -10.30 -15.27
CA TYR A 437 -1.42 -9.59 -14.60
C TYR A 437 -0.71 -8.66 -15.59
N ALA A 438 0.00 -7.69 -15.04
CA ALA A 438 1.07 -7.02 -15.76
C ALA A 438 2.40 -7.30 -15.03
N VAL A 439 3.47 -7.51 -15.78
CA VAL A 439 4.77 -7.93 -15.24
C VAL A 439 5.86 -6.95 -15.61
N VAL A 440 6.66 -6.56 -14.62
CA VAL A 440 7.89 -5.78 -14.84
C VAL A 440 9.09 -6.68 -14.59
N VAL A 441 9.96 -6.81 -15.59
CA VAL A 441 11.20 -7.59 -15.53
C VAL A 441 12.36 -6.62 -15.30
N ASP A 442 13.09 -6.76 -14.20
CA ASP A 442 14.28 -5.99 -13.86
C ASP A 442 15.54 -6.87 -13.94
N ALA A 443 16.36 -6.63 -14.95
CA ALA A 443 17.59 -7.37 -15.21
C ALA A 443 18.77 -6.83 -14.38
N GLN A 444 19.67 -7.74 -14.00
CA GLN A 444 20.87 -7.44 -13.20
C GLN A 444 22.13 -7.86 -13.95
N GLY A 445 23.18 -7.06 -13.85
CA GLY A 445 24.48 -7.31 -14.52
C GLY A 445 24.51 -7.01 -16.03
N GLY A 446 23.36 -6.73 -16.65
CA GLY A 446 23.24 -6.41 -18.08
C GLY A 446 21.77 -6.29 -18.50
N ASN A 447 21.51 -6.41 -19.81
CA ASN A 447 20.20 -6.17 -20.39
C ASN A 447 19.43 -7.48 -20.65
N ILE A 448 18.13 -7.39 -20.89
CA ILE A 448 17.23 -8.51 -21.18
C ILE A 448 16.36 -8.21 -22.41
N ALA A 449 16.20 -9.20 -23.28
CA ALA A 449 15.16 -9.22 -24.30
C ALA A 449 14.04 -10.16 -23.84
N ALA A 450 12.79 -9.75 -24.03
CA ALA A 450 11.63 -10.54 -23.60
C ALA A 450 10.64 -10.73 -24.75
N THR A 451 10.02 -11.90 -24.80
CA THR A 451 8.85 -12.18 -25.65
C THR A 451 7.80 -12.87 -24.78
N VAL A 452 6.55 -12.44 -24.88
CA VAL A 452 5.42 -13.14 -24.26
C VAL A 452 4.76 -13.97 -25.34
N LEU A 453 4.62 -15.26 -25.09
CA LEU A 453 3.71 -16.12 -25.86
C LEU A 453 2.36 -16.07 -25.16
N GLU A 454 1.27 -15.94 -25.89
CA GLU A 454 -0.09 -16.05 -25.37
C GLU A 454 -0.74 -17.29 -25.98
N LEU A 455 -1.09 -18.26 -25.13
CA LEU A 455 -1.51 -19.60 -25.54
C LEU A 455 -2.89 -19.94 -24.98
N SER A 456 -3.82 -20.31 -25.85
CA SER A 456 -5.14 -20.86 -25.54
C SER A 456 -5.22 -22.32 -25.99
N PHE A 457 -5.88 -23.16 -25.21
CA PHE A 457 -6.07 -24.59 -25.52
C PHE A 457 -7.52 -24.91 -25.89
N ALA A 458 -8.34 -23.90 -26.19
CA ALA A 458 -9.74 -24.03 -26.59
C ALA A 458 -9.95 -24.49 -28.05
N GLY A 459 -8.88 -24.57 -28.85
CA GLY A 459 -8.89 -24.98 -30.27
C GLY A 459 -8.57 -23.83 -31.24
N GLY A 460 -8.41 -24.19 -32.52
CA GLY A 460 -8.02 -23.25 -33.58
C GLY A 460 -6.59 -22.75 -33.46
N ASP A 461 -6.34 -21.57 -34.01
CA ASP A 461 -5.11 -20.81 -33.81
C ASP A 461 -5.13 -20.07 -32.47
N GLY A 462 -4.90 -20.86 -31.42
CA GLY A 462 -4.78 -20.41 -30.05
C GLY A 462 -3.36 -19.99 -29.66
N ALA A 463 -2.56 -19.44 -30.57
CA ALA A 463 -1.23 -18.92 -30.23
C ALA A 463 -1.03 -17.52 -30.81
N MET A 464 -0.47 -16.61 -30.01
CA MET A 464 0.04 -15.32 -30.48
C MET A 464 1.25 -14.93 -29.64
N ALA A 465 1.97 -13.88 -30.03
CA ALA A 465 3.13 -13.40 -29.27
C ALA A 465 3.31 -11.89 -29.41
N TYR A 466 3.93 -11.27 -28.41
CA TYR A 466 4.34 -9.87 -28.44
C TYR A 466 5.68 -9.67 -27.73
N GLU A 467 6.38 -8.59 -28.06
CA GLU A 467 7.69 -8.25 -27.49
C GLU A 467 7.56 -7.54 -26.14
N GLY A 468 8.44 -7.84 -25.19
CA GLY A 468 8.51 -7.08 -23.96
C GLY A 468 9.03 -5.66 -24.22
N LEU A 469 8.26 -4.65 -23.80
CA LEU A 469 8.59 -3.26 -24.06
C LEU A 469 9.80 -2.83 -23.21
N ALA A 470 10.95 -2.70 -23.88
CA ALA A 470 12.23 -2.42 -23.24
C ALA A 470 12.32 -0.99 -22.66
N ALA A 471 13.00 -0.86 -21.53
CA ALA A 471 13.33 0.40 -20.89
C ALA A 471 14.68 0.32 -20.17
N THR A 472 15.31 1.47 -19.94
CA THR A 472 16.53 1.57 -19.12
C THR A 472 16.23 2.32 -17.84
N VAL A 473 16.59 1.73 -16.70
CA VAL A 473 16.41 2.31 -15.36
C VAL A 473 17.75 2.38 -14.62
N GLY A 474 17.95 3.42 -13.82
CA GLY A 474 19.14 3.53 -12.97
C GLY A 474 19.24 2.37 -11.97
N THR A 475 20.45 1.87 -11.72
CA THR A 475 20.70 0.77 -10.77
C THR A 475 20.82 1.24 -9.32
N THR A 476 21.16 2.52 -9.09
CA THR A 476 21.18 3.13 -7.76
C THR A 476 19.76 3.35 -7.25
N SER A 477 19.34 2.68 -6.17
CA SER A 477 18.03 2.91 -5.55
C SER A 477 17.86 4.37 -5.12
N VAL A 478 16.78 5.01 -5.60
CA VAL A 478 16.40 6.39 -5.25
C VAL A 478 14.91 6.45 -4.91
N PRO A 479 14.44 7.40 -4.09
CA PRO A 479 13.01 7.58 -3.84
C PRO A 479 12.23 7.82 -5.14
N THR A 480 11.30 6.93 -5.48
CA THR A 480 10.40 7.09 -6.64
C THR A 480 8.93 7.09 -6.25
N MET A 481 8.55 6.46 -5.14
CA MET A 481 7.18 6.45 -4.66
C MET A 481 7.15 6.69 -3.15
N VAL A 482 6.14 7.42 -2.68
CA VAL A 482 5.82 7.58 -1.26
C VAL A 482 4.39 7.11 -1.07
N VAL A 483 4.12 6.37 0.01
CA VAL A 483 2.76 5.99 0.43
C VAL A 483 2.53 6.60 1.81
N VAL A 484 1.53 7.47 1.94
CA VAL A 484 1.19 8.14 3.21
C VAL A 484 -0.03 7.49 3.84
N SER A 485 0.01 7.33 5.17
CA SER A 485 -1.11 6.82 5.97
C SER A 485 -1.31 7.68 7.22
N ILE A 486 -2.57 7.87 7.62
CA ILE A 486 -2.98 8.46 8.90
C ILE A 486 -4.03 7.52 9.51
N PRO A 487 -3.95 7.19 10.82
CA PRO A 487 -4.89 6.27 11.48
C PRO A 487 -6.36 6.68 11.38
N THR A 488 -6.65 7.98 11.33
CA THR A 488 -8.00 8.52 11.13
C THR A 488 -7.98 9.63 10.09
N THR A 489 -9.02 9.73 9.27
CA THR A 489 -9.21 10.81 8.29
C THR A 489 -9.94 12.03 8.86
N THR A 490 -10.40 11.94 10.10
CA THR A 490 -11.02 13.03 10.86
C THR A 490 -10.42 13.09 12.26
N VAL A 491 -10.11 14.31 12.72
CA VAL A 491 -9.65 14.62 14.07
C VAL A 491 -10.32 15.90 14.57
N TYR A 492 -10.44 16.06 15.89
CA TYR A 492 -10.88 17.32 16.47
C TYR A 492 -9.74 18.35 16.57
N ASN A 493 -10.09 19.63 16.65
CA ASN A 493 -9.14 20.71 16.90
C ASN A 493 -8.32 20.48 18.19
N GLY A 494 -7.04 20.91 18.17
CA GLY A 494 -6.07 20.63 19.23
C GLY A 494 -5.58 19.17 19.30
N ALA A 495 -6.20 18.22 18.60
CA ALA A 495 -5.78 16.81 18.64
C ALA A 495 -4.41 16.57 18.00
N ARG A 496 -3.76 15.49 18.45
CA ARG A 496 -2.48 15.02 17.91
C ARG A 496 -2.66 13.68 17.21
N VAL A 497 -2.15 13.53 16.00
CA VAL A 497 -2.24 12.28 15.23
C VAL A 497 -0.92 11.99 14.50
N GLN A 498 -0.50 10.73 14.49
CA GLN A 498 0.76 10.31 13.89
C GLN A 498 0.53 9.88 12.43
N ALA A 499 1.01 10.65 11.46
CA ALA A 499 1.10 10.22 10.08
C ALA A 499 2.33 9.31 9.88
N THR A 500 2.26 8.35 8.97
CA THR A 500 3.40 7.52 8.58
C THR A 500 3.58 7.54 7.06
N ALA A 501 4.82 7.39 6.60
CA ALA A 501 5.16 7.34 5.20
C ALA A 501 6.08 6.16 4.90
N VAL A 502 5.75 5.39 3.85
CA VAL A 502 6.61 4.34 3.31
C VAL A 502 7.19 4.85 2.00
N VAL A 503 8.51 5.08 1.97
CA VAL A 503 9.24 5.43 0.75
C VAL A 503 9.64 4.15 0.04
N LYS A 504 9.55 4.12 -1.29
CA LYS A 504 10.02 3.02 -2.13
C LYS A 504 10.89 3.49 -3.28
N ASP A 505 11.72 2.57 -3.76
CA ASP A 505 12.60 2.76 -4.91
C ASP A 505 11.96 2.32 -6.25
N GLN A 506 12.70 2.52 -7.35
CA GLN A 506 12.28 2.19 -8.71
C GLN A 506 11.99 0.68 -8.94
N PHE A 507 12.39 -0.18 -8.00
CA PHE A 507 12.19 -1.63 -7.99
C PHE A 507 11.06 -2.04 -7.01
N ASP A 508 10.30 -1.06 -6.52
CA ASP A 508 9.18 -1.21 -5.57
C ASP A 508 9.63 -1.77 -4.20
N ASN A 509 10.92 -1.66 -3.87
CA ASN A 509 11.47 -2.04 -2.56
C ASN A 509 11.33 -0.88 -1.58
N THR A 510 11.05 -1.18 -0.31
CA THR A 510 11.05 -0.16 0.75
C THR A 510 12.46 0.44 0.91
N LEU A 511 12.55 1.76 0.89
CA LEU A 511 13.79 2.50 1.00
C LEU A 511 13.81 3.29 2.32
N ASN A 512 14.87 3.12 3.12
CA ASN A 512 15.09 3.94 4.31
C ASN A 512 15.63 5.32 3.90
N ALA A 513 14.73 6.22 3.51
CA ALA A 513 15.05 7.58 3.11
C ALA A 513 14.33 8.61 4.00
N ALA A 514 14.94 9.78 4.18
CA ALA A 514 14.36 10.87 4.93
C ALA A 514 13.06 11.36 4.26
N VAL A 515 12.06 11.69 5.08
CA VAL A 515 10.76 12.20 4.66
C VAL A 515 10.60 13.63 5.17
N THR A 516 10.32 14.55 4.27
CA THR A 516 9.90 15.92 4.57
C THR A 516 8.38 15.96 4.58
N TRP A 517 7.80 16.56 5.61
CA TRP A 517 6.36 16.65 5.81
C TRP A 517 5.86 18.08 5.62
N SER A 518 4.64 18.24 5.10
CA SER A 518 3.91 19.52 5.12
C SER A 518 2.41 19.30 5.28
N ILE A 519 1.71 20.34 5.73
CA ILE A 519 0.26 20.36 5.86
C ILE A 519 -0.27 21.70 5.32
N SER A 520 -1.34 21.65 4.53
CA SER A 520 -1.90 22.83 3.87
C SER A 520 -3.43 22.82 3.90
N PRO A 521 -4.10 23.94 4.24
CA PRO A 521 -3.50 25.18 4.74
C PRO A 521 -2.98 25.03 6.18
N THR A 522 -1.90 25.75 6.51
CA THR A 522 -1.27 25.72 7.85
C THR A 522 -2.14 26.29 8.96
N SER A 523 -3.25 26.97 8.62
CA SER A 523 -4.29 27.38 9.56
C SER A 523 -5.08 26.22 10.17
N LEU A 524 -5.01 25.01 9.59
CA LEU A 524 -5.66 23.81 10.14
C LEU A 524 -4.73 22.97 11.03
N GLY A 525 -3.42 23.24 11.04
CA GLY A 525 -2.47 22.53 11.90
C GLY A 525 -1.02 22.64 11.46
N GLN A 526 -0.15 21.95 12.20
CA GLN A 526 1.27 21.79 11.91
C GLN A 526 1.63 20.29 11.86
N ILE A 527 2.70 19.93 11.15
CA ILE A 527 3.24 18.57 11.12
C ILE A 527 4.75 18.60 11.38
N GLY A 528 5.21 17.81 12.35
CA GLY A 528 6.62 17.69 12.71
C GLY A 528 7.41 16.77 11.78
N PRO A 529 8.75 16.75 11.87
CA PRO A 529 9.61 15.92 11.03
C PRO A 529 9.40 14.41 11.23
N THR A 530 8.84 14.00 12.37
CA THR A 530 8.45 12.61 12.66
C THR A 530 7.11 12.21 12.03
N GLY A 531 6.38 13.12 11.38
CA GLY A 531 5.01 12.90 10.91
C GLY A 531 3.93 13.17 11.98
N LEU A 532 4.29 13.65 13.17
CA LEU A 532 3.33 14.02 14.20
C LEU A 532 2.58 15.30 13.81
N ILE A 533 1.28 15.18 13.57
CA ILE A 533 0.36 16.29 13.28
C ILE A 533 -0.19 16.83 14.59
N VAL A 534 -0.30 18.15 14.69
CA VAL A 534 -1.06 18.87 15.71
C VAL A 534 -2.12 19.71 14.99
N ALA A 535 -3.39 19.38 15.16
CA ALA A 535 -4.50 20.15 14.61
C ALA A 535 -4.60 21.51 15.32
N ALA A 536 -4.80 22.58 14.56
CA ALA A 536 -4.86 23.93 15.13
C ALA A 536 -6.13 24.13 15.98
N ASP A 537 -6.02 24.94 17.03
CA ASP A 537 -7.15 25.27 17.91
C ASP A 537 -8.19 26.14 17.20
N GLY A 538 -9.47 25.90 17.48
CA GLY A 538 -10.60 26.59 16.84
C GLY A 538 -10.82 26.26 15.36
N ALA A 539 -9.86 25.63 14.69
CA ALA A 539 -9.90 25.32 13.27
C ALA A 539 -11.01 24.32 12.88
N SER A 540 -11.49 24.44 11.64
CA SER A 540 -12.28 23.41 10.96
C SER A 540 -12.08 23.48 9.43
N GLY A 541 -12.12 22.33 8.77
CA GLY A 541 -11.91 22.21 7.33
C GLY A 541 -11.13 20.95 6.95
N VAL A 542 -10.77 20.83 5.66
CA VAL A 542 -9.94 19.72 5.15
C VAL A 542 -8.54 20.23 4.86
N ALA A 543 -7.55 19.61 5.48
CA ALA A 543 -6.13 19.84 5.22
C ALA A 543 -5.57 18.73 4.31
N THR A 544 -4.66 19.09 3.42
CA THR A 544 -3.84 18.14 2.66
C THR A 544 -2.51 17.96 3.40
N VAL A 545 -2.26 16.75 3.87
CA VAL A 545 -0.96 16.34 4.44
C VAL A 545 -0.12 15.76 3.31
N THR A 546 1.10 16.26 3.13
CA THR A 546 2.05 15.81 2.11
C THR A 546 3.28 15.20 2.77
N ALA A 547 3.74 14.07 2.24
CA ALA A 547 5.05 13.51 2.53
C ALA A 547 5.89 13.49 1.24
N THR A 548 7.13 13.95 1.33
CA THR A 548 8.06 14.06 0.19
C THR A 548 9.39 13.41 0.55
N SER A 549 9.95 12.61 -0.34
CA SER A 549 11.30 12.06 -0.22
C SER A 549 11.97 12.07 -1.58
N GLY A 550 13.15 12.70 -1.68
CA GLY A 550 13.79 12.95 -2.97
C GLY A 550 12.86 13.72 -3.93
N GLY A 551 12.66 13.21 -5.14
CA GLY A 551 11.68 13.74 -6.10
C GLY A 551 10.27 13.14 -5.98
N ALA A 552 10.05 12.18 -5.08
CA ALA A 552 8.76 11.51 -4.91
C ALA A 552 7.94 12.19 -3.81
N SER A 553 6.62 12.29 -4.00
CA SER A 553 5.70 12.78 -2.97
C SER A 553 4.35 12.09 -3.06
N ALA A 554 3.61 12.08 -1.94
CA ALA A 554 2.23 11.66 -1.89
C ALA A 554 1.45 12.46 -0.85
N THR A 555 0.14 12.51 -1.03
CA THR A 555 -0.77 13.34 -0.21
C THR A 555 -1.92 12.52 0.35
N VAL A 556 -2.44 12.93 1.50
CA VAL A 556 -3.65 12.40 2.12
C VAL A 556 -4.48 13.54 2.72
N ALA A 557 -5.80 13.43 2.68
CA ALA A 557 -6.71 14.41 3.28
C ALA A 557 -6.93 14.12 4.77
N LEU A 558 -6.89 15.17 5.58
CA LEU A 558 -7.21 15.15 7.01
C LEU A 558 -8.30 16.19 7.30
N THR A 559 -9.45 15.75 7.79
CA THR A 559 -10.54 16.63 8.22
C THR A 559 -10.29 17.06 9.67
N VAL A 560 -10.21 18.37 9.89
CA VAL A 560 -10.20 18.96 11.23
C VAL A 560 -11.62 19.42 11.54
N ALA A 561 -12.17 18.95 12.66
CA ALA A 561 -13.51 19.28 13.13
C ALA A 561 -13.46 20.03 14.48
N GLN A 562 -14.49 20.82 14.77
CA GLN A 562 -14.71 21.32 16.13
C GLN A 562 -15.42 20.24 16.95
N ARG A 563 -15.11 20.14 18.25
CA ARG A 563 -15.88 19.29 19.17
C ARG A 563 -17.31 19.84 19.29
N PRO A 564 -18.35 18.99 19.24
CA PRO A 564 -19.71 19.44 19.53
C PRO A 564 -19.81 19.96 20.97
N ILE A 565 -20.48 21.09 21.15
CA ILE A 565 -20.90 21.57 22.47
C ILE A 565 -22.22 20.90 22.82
N VAL A 566 -22.28 20.24 23.96
CA VAL A 566 -23.45 19.54 24.49
C VAL A 566 -23.84 20.10 25.85
N ASP A 567 -25.13 20.13 26.13
CA ASP A 567 -25.67 20.39 27.47
C ASP A 567 -25.81 19.06 28.23
N VAL A 568 -25.29 19.02 29.46
CA VAL A 568 -25.52 17.94 30.42
C VAL A 568 -25.98 18.57 31.73
N SER A 569 -27.27 18.42 32.04
CA SER A 569 -27.91 18.97 33.25
C SER A 569 -27.74 20.49 33.43
N GLY A 570 -27.78 21.27 32.34
CA GLY A 570 -27.59 22.72 32.35
C GLY A 570 -26.13 23.18 32.38
N LEU A 571 -25.18 22.25 32.26
CA LEU A 571 -23.75 22.54 32.14
C LEU A 571 -23.28 22.22 30.72
N LEU A 572 -22.56 23.16 30.09
CA LEU A 572 -22.04 23.01 28.73
C LEU A 572 -20.68 22.31 28.73
N PHE A 573 -20.49 21.38 27.80
CA PHE A 573 -19.24 20.63 27.60
C PHE A 573 -18.88 20.51 26.12
N ALA A 574 -17.61 20.61 25.78
CA ALA A 574 -17.06 20.12 24.52
C ALA A 574 -16.89 18.60 24.63
N LEU A 575 -17.66 17.84 23.87
CA LEU A 575 -17.64 16.38 23.88
C LEU A 575 -16.64 15.83 22.87
N ASP A 576 -15.77 14.94 23.32
CA ASP A 576 -14.92 14.08 22.49
C ASP A 576 -15.28 12.61 22.72
N GLY A 577 -15.89 11.98 21.72
CA GLY A 577 -16.27 10.57 21.75
C GLY A 577 -15.39 9.67 20.87
N SER A 578 -14.24 10.16 20.35
CA SER A 578 -13.47 9.38 19.37
C SER A 578 -12.67 8.23 19.97
N GLY A 579 -12.45 8.22 21.29
CA GLY A 579 -11.76 7.16 22.02
C GLY A 579 -12.69 6.11 22.65
N ARG A 580 -12.15 5.32 23.58
CA ARG A 580 -12.86 4.29 24.36
C ARG A 580 -13.86 4.85 25.39
N ALA A 581 -13.77 6.14 25.71
CA ALA A 581 -14.68 6.85 26.62
C ALA A 581 -15.24 8.12 25.97
N ASP A 582 -16.34 8.62 26.53
CA ASP A 582 -16.86 9.95 26.24
C ASP A 582 -16.23 10.97 27.19
N VAL A 583 -15.40 11.86 26.64
CA VAL A 583 -14.69 12.89 27.39
C VAL A 583 -15.38 14.24 27.22
N TYR A 584 -16.00 14.71 28.30
CA TYR A 584 -16.71 15.98 28.38
C TYR A 584 -15.78 17.02 29.00
N THR A 585 -15.30 17.97 28.21
CA THR A 585 -14.37 19.00 28.67
C THR A 585 -15.12 20.33 28.85
N GLU A 586 -15.00 20.99 30.00
CA GLU A 586 -15.56 22.32 30.18
C GLU A 586 -15.01 23.27 29.08
N PRO A 587 -15.83 23.99 28.29
CA PRO A 587 -15.39 24.70 27.09
C PRO A 587 -14.33 25.80 27.33
N THR A 588 -14.13 26.19 28.58
CA THR A 588 -13.10 27.16 28.96
C THR A 588 -11.72 26.51 29.16
N ILE A 589 -11.62 25.17 29.16
CA ILE A 589 -10.38 24.40 29.03
C ILE A 589 -10.15 24.16 27.53
N THR A 590 -9.15 24.83 26.96
CA THR A 590 -8.90 24.85 25.51
C THR A 590 -7.52 24.28 25.17
N GLY A 591 -7.34 23.89 23.91
CA GLY A 591 -6.03 23.55 23.36
C GLY A 591 -5.44 22.23 23.86
N SER A 592 -4.14 22.26 24.18
CA SER A 592 -3.37 21.06 24.56
C SER A 592 -3.98 20.30 25.73
N ASP A 593 -4.55 20.99 26.71
CA ASP A 593 -5.10 20.38 27.92
C ASP A 593 -6.26 19.44 27.59
N ALA A 594 -7.25 19.93 26.83
CA ALA A 594 -8.39 19.13 26.36
C ALA A 594 -7.95 17.91 25.53
N SER A 595 -6.95 18.07 24.65
CA SER A 595 -6.41 16.96 23.87
C SER A 595 -5.66 15.92 24.72
N THR A 596 -5.04 16.36 25.82
CA THR A 596 -4.30 15.50 26.75
C THR A 596 -5.24 14.59 27.51
N PHE A 597 -6.44 15.09 27.89
CA PHE A 597 -7.46 14.29 28.56
C PHE A 597 -7.89 13.10 27.70
N VAL A 598 -8.23 13.33 26.42
CA VAL A 598 -8.71 12.28 25.52
C VAL A 598 -7.64 11.20 25.32
N ALA A 599 -6.39 11.59 25.08
CA ALA A 599 -5.29 10.66 24.89
C ALA A 599 -4.95 9.86 26.16
N GLN A 600 -4.95 10.51 27.33
CA GLN A 600 -4.67 9.87 28.62
C GLN A 600 -5.81 8.92 29.02
N VAL A 601 -7.06 9.35 28.89
CA VAL A 601 -8.25 8.54 29.20
C VAL A 601 -8.35 7.33 28.29
N ASP A 602 -8.01 7.43 27.01
CA ASP A 602 -8.01 6.27 26.10
C ASP A 602 -6.97 5.21 26.54
N GLN A 603 -5.77 5.65 26.94
CA GLN A 603 -4.74 4.78 27.53
C GLN A 603 -5.17 4.21 28.89
N ASP A 604 -5.90 4.98 29.69
CA ASP A 604 -6.39 4.55 31.00
C ASP A 604 -7.47 3.49 30.88
N VAL A 605 -8.48 3.72 30.05
CA VAL A 605 -9.50 2.71 29.75
C VAL A 605 -8.85 1.45 29.16
N ALA A 606 -8.02 1.58 28.12
CA ALA A 606 -7.40 0.42 27.47
C ALA A 606 -6.59 -0.46 28.44
N ARG A 607 -5.89 0.16 29.40
CA ARG A 607 -5.05 -0.57 30.36
C ARG A 607 -5.83 -1.09 31.56
N VAL A 608 -6.86 -0.39 32.06
CA VAL A 608 -7.76 -0.98 33.08
C VAL A 608 -8.54 -2.17 32.50
N GLU A 609 -9.03 -2.07 31.26
CA GLU A 609 -9.66 -3.19 30.54
C GLU A 609 -8.69 -4.38 30.37
N GLY A 610 -7.43 -4.10 30.05
CA GLY A 610 -6.37 -5.11 29.94
C GLY A 610 -6.08 -5.82 31.26
N ASP A 611 -5.85 -5.06 32.33
CA ASP A 611 -5.49 -5.62 33.65
C ASP A 611 -6.66 -6.36 34.30
N HIS A 612 -7.92 -6.01 33.98
CA HIS A 612 -9.13 -6.73 34.39
C HIS A 612 -9.59 -7.81 33.40
N GLY A 613 -8.92 -7.96 32.25
CA GLY A 613 -9.23 -8.94 31.22
C GLY A 613 -10.62 -8.80 30.57
N ARG A 614 -11.25 -7.62 30.64
CA ARG A 614 -12.60 -7.37 30.13
C ARG A 614 -12.83 -5.91 29.75
N ALA A 615 -13.75 -5.68 28.81
CA ALA A 615 -14.26 -4.34 28.53
C ALA A 615 -15.22 -3.85 29.63
N TYR A 616 -15.38 -2.52 29.71
CA TYR A 616 -16.46 -1.91 30.51
C TYR A 616 -17.84 -2.32 29.96
N ALA A 617 -18.77 -2.65 30.86
CA ALA A 617 -20.15 -3.01 30.50
C ALA A 617 -20.99 -1.80 30.10
N THR A 618 -20.70 -0.63 30.67
CA THR A 618 -21.23 0.67 30.24
C THR A 618 -20.06 1.58 29.93
N ARG A 619 -20.10 2.25 28.77
CA ARG A 619 -19.03 3.13 28.28
C ARG A 619 -18.70 4.23 29.31
N PRO A 620 -17.41 4.44 29.66
CA PRO A 620 -17.02 5.51 30.59
C PRO A 620 -17.37 6.90 30.08
N ARG A 621 -17.86 7.74 30.99
CA ARG A 621 -18.15 9.17 30.79
C ARG A 621 -17.32 9.96 31.79
N LEU A 622 -16.39 10.78 31.32
CA LEU A 622 -15.49 11.55 32.18
C LEU A 622 -15.65 13.04 31.91
N PHE A 623 -15.88 13.81 32.98
CA PHE A 623 -16.11 15.25 32.94
C PHE A 623 -14.93 15.99 33.57
N PHE A 624 -14.28 16.85 32.80
CA PHE A 624 -13.16 17.67 33.25
C PHE A 624 -13.64 19.10 33.48
N LEU A 625 -13.65 19.53 34.75
CA LEU A 625 -14.11 20.83 35.21
C LEU A 625 -12.90 21.70 35.55
N ARG A 626 -12.89 22.96 35.12
CA ARG A 626 -11.70 23.82 35.20
C ARG A 626 -11.33 24.22 36.62
N THR A 627 -12.30 24.30 37.51
CA THR A 627 -12.14 24.86 38.86
C THR A 627 -12.91 24.05 39.88
N THR A 628 -12.50 24.11 41.14
CA THR A 628 -13.26 23.53 42.26
C THR A 628 -14.70 24.05 42.35
N ALA A 629 -14.96 25.29 41.91
CA ALA A 629 -16.32 25.82 41.85
C ALA A 629 -17.17 25.18 40.73
N THR A 630 -16.63 25.00 39.52
CA THR A 630 -17.34 24.30 38.44
C THR A 630 -17.48 22.80 38.71
N TYR A 631 -16.52 22.20 39.44
CA TYR A 631 -16.63 20.85 40.01
C TYR A 631 -17.75 20.73 41.05
N ALA A 632 -17.87 21.66 42.01
CA ALA A 632 -18.98 21.70 42.97
C ALA A 632 -20.35 21.85 42.30
N ASN A 633 -20.43 22.57 41.19
CA ASN A 633 -21.66 22.69 40.40
C ASN A 633 -21.99 21.38 39.67
N ALA A 634 -20.98 20.69 39.10
CA ALA A 634 -21.18 19.39 38.47
C ALA A 634 -21.60 18.30 39.46
N LEU A 635 -21.09 18.33 40.70
CA LEU A 635 -21.53 17.45 41.79
C LEU A 635 -23.02 17.63 42.14
N GLN A 636 -23.57 18.83 42.00
CA GLN A 636 -25.01 19.08 42.19
C GLN A 636 -25.82 18.70 40.93
N ALA A 637 -25.38 19.14 39.74
CA ALA A 637 -26.17 19.02 38.51
C ALA A 637 -26.13 17.62 37.88
N ILE A 638 -25.01 16.91 37.99
CA ILE A 638 -24.80 15.60 37.34
C ILE A 638 -24.91 14.47 38.37
N PHE A 639 -24.43 14.67 39.59
CA PHE A 639 -24.47 13.66 40.66
C PHE A 639 -25.63 13.85 41.66
N GLU A 640 -26.47 14.87 41.48
CA GLU A 640 -27.68 15.14 42.27
C GLU A 640 -27.45 15.29 43.79
N TYR A 641 -26.22 15.62 44.21
CA TYR A 641 -25.93 15.98 45.60
C TYR A 641 -26.53 17.33 45.99
N ASP A 642 -26.90 17.47 47.27
CA ASP A 642 -27.27 18.76 47.82
C ASP A 642 -26.08 19.74 47.86
N ALA A 643 -26.39 21.03 47.98
CA ALA A 643 -25.41 22.10 47.89
C ALA A 643 -24.35 22.12 49.01
N ASP A 644 -24.60 21.51 50.17
CA ASP A 644 -23.64 21.45 51.28
C ASP A 644 -22.74 20.21 51.14
N THR A 645 -23.32 19.04 50.81
CA THR A 645 -22.57 17.82 50.46
C THR A 645 -21.64 18.06 49.27
N ALA A 646 -22.15 18.66 48.19
CA ALA A 646 -21.35 18.98 47.01
C ALA A 646 -20.21 19.96 47.34
N ARG A 647 -20.45 20.96 48.20
CA ARG A 647 -19.40 21.89 48.65
C ARG A 647 -18.34 21.17 49.47
N GLN A 648 -18.74 20.31 50.41
CA GLN A 648 -17.81 19.51 51.22
C GLN A 648 -16.96 18.61 50.32
N LEU A 649 -17.58 17.78 49.48
CA LEU A 649 -16.89 16.89 48.54
C LEU A 649 -15.96 17.68 47.60
N SER A 650 -16.40 18.83 47.10
CA SER A 650 -15.55 19.67 46.24
C SER A 650 -14.27 20.14 46.93
N THR A 651 -14.22 20.23 48.27
CA THR A 651 -12.96 20.54 48.97
C THR A 651 -12.06 19.31 49.16
N THR A 652 -12.62 18.14 49.44
CA THR A 652 -11.87 16.93 49.83
C THR A 652 -11.47 16.01 48.67
N THR A 653 -12.19 16.01 47.55
CA THR A 653 -11.91 15.14 46.39
C THR A 653 -11.29 15.89 45.21
N ALA A 654 -10.66 15.15 44.30
CA ALA A 654 -10.10 15.68 43.04
C ALA A 654 -10.61 14.93 41.80
N GLY A 655 -11.00 13.67 41.98
CA GLY A 655 -11.92 12.93 41.12
C GLY A 655 -13.05 12.34 41.98
N LEU A 656 -14.15 11.94 41.34
CA LEU A 656 -15.18 11.10 41.94
C LEU A 656 -15.99 10.36 40.87
N TYR A 657 -16.07 9.04 40.97
CA TYR A 657 -17.01 8.17 40.25
C TYR A 657 -18.33 7.99 41.00
N LEU A 658 -19.46 7.95 40.27
CA LEU A 658 -20.73 7.39 40.77
C LEU A 658 -21.33 6.34 39.82
N PRO A 659 -21.79 5.17 40.34
CA PRO A 659 -22.45 4.12 39.55
C PRO A 659 -23.73 4.56 38.85
N SER A 660 -24.46 5.51 39.43
CA SER A 660 -25.56 6.22 38.79
C SER A 660 -25.26 7.72 38.95
N PRO A 661 -25.05 8.49 37.87
CA PRO A 661 -25.40 8.20 36.46
C PRO A 661 -24.28 7.54 35.62
N ASN A 662 -23.42 6.69 36.21
CA ASN A 662 -22.26 6.06 35.57
C ASN A 662 -21.35 7.10 34.89
N ALA A 663 -20.74 7.94 35.71
CA ALA A 663 -19.84 9.00 35.27
C ALA A 663 -18.76 9.28 36.31
N VAL A 664 -17.67 9.90 35.84
CA VAL A 664 -16.56 10.41 36.65
C VAL A 664 -16.51 11.92 36.49
N LEU A 665 -16.45 12.67 37.59
CA LEU A 665 -16.15 14.11 37.59
C LEU A 665 -14.70 14.32 38.04
N ILE A 666 -13.97 15.26 37.43
CA ILE A 666 -12.57 15.58 37.74
C ILE A 666 -12.37 17.10 37.85
N ASP A 667 -11.74 17.54 38.94
CA ASP A 667 -11.33 18.94 39.14
C ASP A 667 -9.92 19.17 38.57
N TRP A 668 -9.87 19.73 37.35
CA TRP A 668 -8.62 20.05 36.65
C TRP A 668 -7.71 20.95 37.49
N SER A 669 -8.27 21.87 38.28
CA SER A 669 -7.45 22.82 39.06
C SER A 669 -6.57 22.14 40.11
N LYS A 670 -6.98 20.97 40.60
CA LYS A 670 -6.25 20.14 41.56
C LYS A 670 -5.29 19.14 40.90
N VAL A 671 -5.69 18.52 39.79
CA VAL A 671 -4.90 17.44 39.15
C VAL A 671 -3.90 17.93 38.09
N ARG A 672 -3.99 19.18 37.62
CA ARG A 672 -3.08 19.75 36.60
C ARG A 672 -1.59 19.76 36.96
N GLY A 673 -1.25 19.65 38.25
CA GLY A 673 0.13 19.58 38.73
C GLY A 673 0.77 18.19 38.63
N SER A 674 -0.04 17.15 38.44
CA SER A 674 0.40 15.75 38.32
C SER A 674 0.21 15.29 36.88
N VAL A 675 1.26 15.39 36.06
CA VAL A 675 1.28 14.87 34.68
C VAL A 675 2.30 13.73 34.63
N PRO A 676 1.91 12.49 34.23
CA PRO A 676 0.57 12.07 33.79
C PRO A 676 -0.48 12.05 34.92
N LEU A 677 -1.76 12.14 34.54
CA LEU A 677 -2.88 12.26 35.48
C LEU A 677 -3.21 10.92 36.14
N SER A 678 -3.20 10.85 37.48
CA SER A 678 -3.57 9.63 38.20
C SER A 678 -5.07 9.49 38.50
N ALA A 679 -5.77 10.61 38.71
CA ALA A 679 -7.20 10.59 39.04
C ALA A 679 -8.09 9.86 38.01
N PRO A 680 -7.94 10.04 36.67
CA PRO A 680 -8.77 9.30 35.70
C PRO A 680 -8.63 7.79 35.86
N ARG A 681 -7.38 7.29 36.01
CA ARG A 681 -7.04 5.88 36.25
C ARG A 681 -7.70 5.33 37.52
N HIS A 682 -7.63 6.09 38.61
CA HIS A 682 -8.19 5.74 39.92
C HIS A 682 -9.72 5.55 39.81
N GLU A 683 -10.44 6.57 39.34
CA GLU A 683 -11.90 6.55 39.23
C GLU A 683 -12.41 5.52 38.19
N LEU A 684 -11.68 5.32 37.09
CA LEU A 684 -11.96 4.27 36.11
C LEU A 684 -11.86 2.86 36.72
N THR A 685 -11.01 2.67 37.72
CA THR A 685 -10.89 1.38 38.42
C THR A 685 -12.10 1.13 39.31
N HIS A 686 -12.54 2.14 40.08
CA HIS A 686 -13.80 2.06 40.84
C HIS A 686 -15.00 1.73 39.93
N MET A 687 -15.03 2.32 38.74
CA MET A 687 -16.06 2.04 37.74
C MET A 687 -16.01 0.57 37.25
N MET A 688 -14.82 0.04 36.97
CA MET A 688 -14.67 -1.36 36.54
C MET A 688 -15.09 -2.33 37.67
N GLU A 689 -14.59 -2.14 38.89
CA GLU A 689 -14.92 -3.00 40.03
C GLU A 689 -16.41 -2.95 40.39
N SER A 690 -17.02 -1.76 40.37
CA SER A 690 -18.46 -1.58 40.58
C SER A 690 -19.32 -2.31 39.53
N GLN A 691 -18.91 -2.29 38.27
CA GLN A 691 -19.59 -3.03 37.19
C GLN A 691 -19.42 -4.54 37.28
N ILE A 692 -18.30 -5.04 37.83
CA ILE A 692 -18.12 -6.48 38.09
C ILE A 692 -18.93 -6.92 39.32
N ALA A 693 -18.92 -6.11 40.39
CA ALA A 693 -19.59 -6.42 41.65
C ALA A 693 -21.11 -6.14 41.66
N GLY A 694 -21.69 -5.63 40.58
CA GLY A 694 -23.16 -5.48 40.44
C GLY A 694 -23.84 -4.61 41.50
N GLY A 695 -23.10 -3.66 42.11
CA GLY A 695 -23.60 -2.83 43.21
C GLY A 695 -23.49 -3.47 44.61
N ALA A 696 -22.86 -4.64 44.75
CA ALA A 696 -22.53 -5.20 46.06
C ALA A 696 -21.57 -4.29 46.86
N PHE A 697 -21.64 -4.37 48.19
CA PHE A 697 -20.76 -3.59 49.06
C PHE A 697 -19.30 -4.07 48.95
N ILE A 698 -18.45 -3.23 48.34
CA ILE A 698 -17.00 -3.45 48.27
C ILE A 698 -16.34 -2.80 49.51
N PRO A 699 -15.53 -3.52 50.30
CA PRO A 699 -14.78 -2.94 51.41
C PRO A 699 -13.87 -1.80 50.93
N ALA A 700 -13.83 -0.68 51.65
CA ALA A 700 -13.09 0.52 51.21
C ALA A 700 -11.60 0.22 50.99
N TRP A 701 -10.94 -0.57 51.86
CA TRP A 701 -9.55 -1.00 51.67
C TRP A 701 -9.30 -1.76 50.37
N PHE A 702 -10.29 -2.50 49.87
CA PHE A 702 -10.17 -3.23 48.63
C PHE A 702 -10.38 -2.29 47.45
N ASN A 703 -11.48 -1.54 47.44
CA ASN A 703 -11.86 -0.62 46.36
C ASN A 703 -10.77 0.46 46.12
N GLU A 704 -10.41 1.17 47.18
CA GLU A 704 -9.42 2.26 47.15
C GLU A 704 -7.99 1.72 47.01
N GLY A 705 -7.73 0.50 47.51
CA GLY A 705 -6.45 -0.19 47.35
C GLY A 705 -6.22 -0.68 45.91
N SER A 706 -7.25 -1.20 45.24
CA SER A 706 -7.22 -1.59 43.83
C SER A 706 -7.00 -0.37 42.93
N ALA A 707 -7.81 0.67 43.09
CA ALA A 707 -7.68 1.91 42.33
C ALA A 707 -6.29 2.55 42.51
N ARG A 708 -5.78 2.59 43.75
CA ARG A 708 -4.41 3.02 44.03
C ARG A 708 -3.35 2.15 43.36
N LEU A 709 -3.52 0.82 43.30
CA LEU A 709 -2.57 -0.05 42.60
C LEU A 709 -2.55 0.19 41.09
N GLU A 710 -3.69 0.53 40.49
CA GLU A 710 -3.79 0.91 39.07
C GLU A 710 -3.08 2.25 38.80
N GLU A 711 -3.16 3.24 39.70
CA GLU A 711 -2.35 4.47 39.61
C GLU A 711 -0.84 4.18 39.54
N LEU A 712 -0.34 3.21 40.31
CA LEU A 712 1.09 2.83 40.32
C LEU A 712 1.58 2.21 38.99
N THR A 713 0.68 1.97 38.03
CA THR A 713 1.02 1.47 36.71
C THR A 713 1.31 2.57 35.69
N ILE A 714 1.03 3.83 36.04
CA ILE A 714 1.25 5.01 35.21
C ILE A 714 2.77 5.30 35.12
N PRO A 715 3.32 5.60 33.93
CA PRO A 715 4.72 5.99 33.79
C PRO A 715 5.10 7.20 34.68
N GLU A 716 6.35 7.23 35.15
CA GLU A 716 6.93 8.32 35.97
C GLU A 716 6.25 8.56 37.34
N THR A 717 5.56 7.55 37.89
CA THR A 717 4.94 7.57 39.24
C THR A 717 5.65 6.68 40.29
N ARG A 718 6.93 6.33 40.11
CA ARG A 718 7.61 5.36 41.00
C ARG A 718 7.73 5.84 42.45
N TYR A 719 7.80 7.16 42.67
CA TYR A 719 7.70 7.81 43.97
C TYR A 719 6.42 7.38 44.70
N LEU A 720 5.30 7.30 43.98
CA LEU A 720 3.98 6.96 44.50
C LEU A 720 3.95 5.51 45.00
N ALA A 721 4.64 4.61 44.28
CA ALA A 721 4.81 3.21 44.67
C ALA A 721 5.73 3.08 45.90
N MET A 722 6.83 3.83 45.93
CA MET A 722 7.76 3.89 47.07
C MET A 722 7.03 4.34 48.35
N VAL A 723 6.32 5.48 48.33
CA VAL A 723 5.64 5.98 49.53
C VAL A 723 4.50 5.06 49.99
N SER A 724 3.83 4.39 49.05
CA SER A 724 2.76 3.45 49.38
C SER A 724 3.28 2.17 50.04
N ALA A 725 4.42 1.62 49.58
CA ALA A 725 5.04 0.44 50.18
C ALA A 725 5.71 0.76 51.53
N TYR A 726 6.65 1.71 51.54
CA TYR A 726 7.44 2.03 52.74
C TYR A 726 6.65 2.82 53.79
N GLY A 727 5.59 3.52 53.39
CA GLY A 727 4.62 4.12 54.33
C GLY A 727 3.89 3.07 55.15
N ALA A 728 3.28 2.08 54.49
CA ALA A 728 2.61 0.96 55.16
C ALA A 728 3.60 0.12 56.00
N ALA A 729 4.80 -0.13 55.48
CA ALA A 729 5.88 -0.81 56.20
C ALA A 729 6.25 -0.07 57.51
N SER A 730 6.38 1.27 57.45
CA SER A 730 6.64 2.12 58.62
C SER A 730 5.49 2.09 59.64
N MET A 731 4.24 2.06 59.17
CA MET A 731 3.09 1.89 60.06
C MET A 731 3.12 0.54 60.77
N ALA A 732 3.48 -0.54 60.06
CA ALA A 732 3.63 -1.87 60.66
C ALA A 732 4.73 -1.88 61.73
N ALA A 733 5.90 -1.30 61.43
CA ALA A 733 7.03 -1.22 62.36
C ALA A 733 6.77 -0.33 63.59
N SER A 734 5.93 0.70 63.46
CA SER A 734 5.54 1.59 64.57
C SER A 734 4.28 1.15 65.33
N GLY A 735 3.64 0.04 64.93
CA GLY A 735 2.39 -0.44 65.55
C GLY A 735 1.17 0.43 65.26
N THR A 736 1.20 1.21 64.17
CA THR A 736 0.15 2.18 63.79
C THR A 736 -0.65 1.79 62.54
N LEU A 737 -0.36 0.63 61.94
CA LEU A 737 -1.05 0.13 60.75
C LEU A 737 -2.52 -0.15 61.06
N PHE A 738 -3.42 0.46 60.29
CA PHE A 738 -4.86 0.23 60.40
C PHE A 738 -5.20 -1.25 60.10
N SER A 739 -6.12 -1.85 60.85
CA SER A 739 -6.59 -3.20 60.52
C SER A 739 -7.50 -3.20 59.30
N LEU A 740 -7.64 -4.36 58.64
CA LEU A 740 -8.59 -4.48 57.51
C LEU A 740 -10.05 -4.25 57.93
N ALA A 741 -10.37 -4.44 59.22
CA ALA A 741 -11.66 -4.10 59.79
C ALA A 741 -11.84 -2.56 59.90
N ASP A 742 -10.83 -1.83 60.39
CA ASP A 742 -10.84 -0.36 60.47
C ASP A 742 -10.95 0.29 59.08
N LEU A 743 -10.37 -0.35 58.07
CA LEU A 743 -10.41 0.10 56.67
C LEU A 743 -11.61 -0.47 55.87
N ARG A 744 -12.56 -1.18 56.51
CA ARG A 744 -13.73 -1.73 55.79
C ARG A 744 -14.74 -0.66 55.39
N SER A 745 -15.03 0.28 56.29
CA SER A 745 -16.16 1.22 56.15
C SER A 745 -15.79 2.45 55.33
N GLN A 746 -16.55 2.73 54.26
CA GLN A 746 -16.39 3.97 53.48
C GLN A 746 -16.67 5.23 54.31
N ALA A 747 -17.61 5.17 55.27
CA ALA A 747 -17.86 6.31 56.16
C ALA A 747 -16.64 6.61 57.05
N ALA A 748 -15.99 5.57 57.60
CA ALA A 748 -14.76 5.74 58.36
C ALA A 748 -13.58 6.16 57.46
N TRP A 749 -13.52 5.69 56.22
CA TRP A 749 -12.53 6.09 55.22
C TRP A 749 -12.60 7.60 54.92
N ASN A 750 -13.81 8.09 54.61
CA ASN A 750 -14.08 9.48 54.26
C ASN A 750 -13.93 10.43 55.46
N ALA A 751 -14.01 9.92 56.69
CA ALA A 751 -13.84 10.70 57.91
C ALA A 751 -12.37 10.88 58.34
N ARG A 752 -11.40 10.20 57.72
CA ARG A 752 -9.96 10.39 58.01
C ARG A 752 -9.38 11.51 57.16
N ASP A 753 -8.83 12.52 57.82
CA ASP A 753 -8.19 13.67 57.20
C ASP A 753 -6.66 13.65 57.34
N GLY A 754 -6.01 14.69 56.81
CA GLY A 754 -4.56 14.91 56.93
C GLY A 754 -3.71 13.70 56.54
N LEU A 755 -2.73 13.36 57.39
CA LEU A 755 -1.88 12.19 57.17
C LEU A 755 -2.64 10.86 57.31
N ALA A 756 -3.70 10.79 58.12
CA ALA A 756 -4.48 9.55 58.28
C ALA A 756 -5.22 9.19 56.99
N GLY A 757 -5.81 10.21 56.34
CA GLY A 757 -6.45 10.09 55.04
C GLY A 757 -5.49 9.69 53.91
N GLN A 758 -4.20 10.06 53.99
CA GLN A 758 -3.18 9.63 53.03
C GLN A 758 -2.68 8.20 53.31
N PHE A 759 -2.37 7.88 54.57
CA PHE A 759 -1.75 6.61 54.94
C PHE A 759 -2.71 5.42 54.87
N GLN A 760 -4.03 5.64 54.89
CA GLN A 760 -5.00 4.57 54.58
C GLN A 760 -4.86 4.05 53.13
N TYR A 761 -4.53 4.88 52.14
CA TYR A 761 -4.21 4.42 50.77
C TYR A 761 -2.93 3.58 50.72
N HIS A 762 -1.93 3.92 51.53
CA HIS A 762 -0.71 3.12 51.65
C HIS A 762 -1.04 1.73 52.21
N ALA A 763 -1.75 1.67 53.35
CA ALA A 763 -2.20 0.42 53.97
C ALA A 763 -3.07 -0.44 53.03
N ALA A 764 -4.07 0.17 52.39
CA ALA A 764 -5.01 -0.46 51.47
C ALA A 764 -4.34 -1.05 50.22
N SER A 765 -3.50 -0.27 49.53
CA SER A 765 -2.78 -0.75 48.33
C SER A 765 -1.85 -1.93 48.63
N GLN A 766 -1.23 -1.97 49.81
CA GLN A 766 -0.43 -3.14 50.21
C GLN A 766 -1.29 -4.34 50.63
N ALA A 767 -2.48 -4.12 51.21
CA ALA A 767 -3.45 -5.19 51.48
C ALA A 767 -3.94 -5.84 50.18
N VAL A 768 -4.32 -5.05 49.17
CA VAL A 768 -4.73 -5.56 47.86
C VAL A 768 -3.56 -6.20 47.11
N ARG A 769 -2.33 -5.69 47.25
CA ARG A 769 -1.13 -6.34 46.68
C ARG A 769 -0.95 -7.74 47.26
N GLN A 770 -0.96 -7.86 48.59
CA GLN A 770 -0.84 -9.17 49.26
C GLN A 770 -1.99 -10.13 48.92
N LEU A 771 -3.19 -9.60 48.64
CA LEU A 771 -4.29 -10.40 48.12
C LEU A 771 -3.99 -10.89 46.69
N ARG A 772 -3.59 -10.00 45.79
CA ARG A 772 -3.20 -10.33 44.41
C ARG A 772 -2.00 -11.31 44.38
N ASP A 773 -1.06 -11.21 45.30
CA ASP A 773 0.06 -12.17 45.47
C ASP A 773 -0.42 -13.56 45.93
N ARG A 774 -1.53 -13.64 46.68
CA ARG A 774 -2.10 -14.88 47.23
C ARG A 774 -2.98 -15.65 46.24
N ILE A 775 -3.83 -14.96 45.48
CA ILE A 775 -4.85 -15.57 44.59
C ILE A 775 -4.75 -15.15 43.12
N GLY A 776 -3.81 -14.27 42.76
CA GLY A 776 -3.68 -13.69 41.42
C GLY A 776 -4.80 -12.71 41.08
N MET A 777 -4.61 -11.94 40.00
CA MET A 777 -5.65 -11.04 39.48
C MET A 777 -6.92 -11.82 39.07
N THR A 778 -6.78 -13.00 38.48
CA THR A 778 -7.91 -13.89 38.16
C THR A 778 -8.72 -14.27 39.40
N GLY A 779 -8.08 -14.50 40.55
CA GLY A 779 -8.77 -14.71 41.82
C GLY A 779 -9.48 -13.45 42.30
N THR A 780 -8.81 -12.29 42.24
CA THR A 780 -9.40 -10.98 42.57
C THR A 780 -10.69 -10.70 41.78
N LEU A 781 -10.67 -10.93 40.46
CA LEU A 781 -11.85 -10.77 39.59
C LEU A 781 -12.97 -11.79 39.91
N ARG A 782 -12.61 -13.02 40.30
CA ARG A 782 -13.58 -14.02 40.77
C ARG A 782 -14.24 -13.63 42.09
N ILE A 783 -13.55 -12.95 43.00
CA ILE A 783 -14.15 -12.41 44.23
C ILE A 783 -15.21 -11.37 43.86
N LEU A 784 -14.85 -10.37 43.05
CA LEU A 784 -15.81 -9.34 42.59
C LEU A 784 -17.03 -9.95 41.88
N GLY A 785 -16.81 -10.93 40.99
CA GLY A 785 -17.91 -11.62 40.31
C GLY A 785 -18.81 -12.44 41.24
N ALA A 786 -18.25 -13.08 42.27
CA ALA A 786 -19.01 -13.79 43.29
C ALA A 786 -19.81 -12.83 44.21
N MET A 787 -19.27 -11.64 44.49
CA MET A 787 -20.00 -10.58 45.18
C MET A 787 -21.19 -10.07 44.35
N GLY A 788 -21.00 -9.88 43.04
CA GLY A 788 -22.10 -9.57 42.11
C GLY A 788 -23.16 -10.68 42.00
N ALA A 789 -22.82 -11.91 42.40
CA ALA A 789 -23.77 -13.02 42.55
C ALA A 789 -24.43 -13.10 43.95
N GLY A 790 -24.17 -12.13 44.83
CA GLY A 790 -24.83 -11.99 46.14
C GLY A 790 -24.00 -12.43 47.36
N MET A 791 -22.74 -12.83 47.19
CA MET A 791 -21.85 -13.13 48.33
C MET A 791 -21.33 -11.86 49.00
N SER A 792 -21.07 -11.90 50.31
CA SER A 792 -20.19 -10.92 50.95
C SER A 792 -18.74 -11.07 50.48
N PHE A 793 -17.91 -10.04 50.70
CA PHE A 793 -16.48 -10.10 50.37
C PHE A 793 -15.78 -11.28 51.07
N GLU A 794 -16.11 -11.54 52.33
CA GLU A 794 -15.53 -12.61 53.14
C GLU A 794 -15.88 -14.00 52.60
N GLU A 795 -17.14 -14.22 52.21
CA GLU A 795 -17.60 -15.47 51.60
C GLU A 795 -16.97 -15.68 50.21
N ALA A 796 -16.95 -14.62 49.39
CA ALA A 796 -16.33 -14.64 48.07
C ALA A 796 -14.81 -14.91 48.16
N TYR A 797 -14.12 -14.30 49.13
CA TYR A 797 -12.72 -14.59 49.42
C TYR A 797 -12.53 -16.06 49.83
N ALA A 798 -13.31 -16.56 50.79
CA ALA A 798 -13.19 -17.94 51.25
C ALA A 798 -13.46 -18.96 50.12
N PHE A 799 -14.43 -18.68 49.26
CA PHE A 799 -14.75 -19.47 48.07
C PHE A 799 -13.62 -19.50 47.03
N VAL A 800 -12.89 -18.39 46.85
CA VAL A 800 -11.81 -18.30 45.84
C VAL A 800 -10.45 -18.75 46.39
N ALA A 801 -10.12 -18.39 47.63
CA ALA A 801 -8.82 -18.66 48.26
C ALA A 801 -8.74 -20.03 48.95
N GLY A 802 -9.88 -20.62 49.32
CA GLY A 802 -9.93 -21.88 50.07
C GLY A 802 -9.57 -21.74 51.56
N GLU A 803 -9.52 -20.51 52.10
CA GLU A 803 -9.23 -20.21 53.51
C GLU A 803 -10.13 -19.08 54.03
N PRO A 804 -10.48 -19.05 55.34
CA PRO A 804 -11.29 -17.96 55.89
C PRO A 804 -10.54 -16.63 55.85
N PHE A 805 -11.26 -15.53 55.61
CA PHE A 805 -10.65 -14.19 55.50
C PHE A 805 -9.87 -13.76 56.76
N ASP A 806 -10.28 -14.21 57.94
CA ASP A 806 -9.57 -13.95 59.20
C ASP A 806 -8.13 -14.48 59.19
N ALA A 807 -7.83 -15.59 58.49
CA ALA A 807 -6.47 -16.11 58.36
C ALA A 807 -5.58 -15.19 57.50
N PHE A 808 -6.14 -14.60 56.44
CA PHE A 808 -5.49 -13.58 55.63
C PHE A 808 -5.27 -12.28 56.42
N ALA A 809 -6.27 -11.84 57.18
CA ALA A 809 -6.21 -10.64 58.00
C ALA A 809 -5.19 -10.77 59.15
N ALA A 810 -5.15 -11.91 59.85
CA ALA A 810 -4.22 -12.16 60.96
C ALA A 810 -2.74 -12.07 60.54
N SER A 811 -2.43 -12.33 59.27
CA SER A 811 -1.08 -12.33 58.71
C SER A 811 -0.73 -11.04 57.94
N TYR A 812 -1.67 -10.10 57.80
CA TYR A 812 -1.50 -8.82 57.09
C TYR A 812 -0.39 -7.93 57.68
N VAL A 813 -0.35 -7.77 59.00
CA VAL A 813 0.65 -6.92 59.67
C VAL A 813 2.07 -7.46 59.44
N ALA A 814 2.25 -8.78 59.60
CA ALA A 814 3.54 -9.43 59.40
C ALA A 814 4.04 -9.35 57.95
N ARG A 815 3.17 -9.55 56.95
CA ARG A 815 3.51 -9.37 55.53
C ARG A 815 3.84 -7.91 55.20
N THR A 816 3.12 -6.95 55.80
CA THR A 816 3.38 -5.52 55.59
C THR A 816 4.71 -5.09 56.22
N LEU A 817 5.05 -5.64 57.40
CA LEU A 817 6.37 -5.47 58.03
C LEU A 817 7.50 -6.11 57.21
N ALA A 818 7.23 -7.17 56.44
CA ALA A 818 8.22 -7.82 55.59
C ALA A 818 8.56 -7.04 54.29
N LEU A 819 7.89 -5.91 54.00
CA LEU A 819 8.18 -5.07 52.83
C LEU A 819 9.54 -4.37 52.89
N ALA A 820 10.14 -4.26 54.08
CA ALA A 820 11.52 -3.80 54.26
C ALA A 820 12.30 -4.77 55.15
N THR A 821 13.59 -4.94 54.84
CA THR A 821 14.48 -5.86 55.57
C THR A 821 15.11 -5.25 56.82
N THR A 822 15.07 -3.92 56.96
CA THR A 822 15.63 -3.17 58.09
C THR A 822 14.73 -2.00 58.48
N TYR A 823 14.73 -1.66 59.76
CA TYR A 823 14.02 -0.51 60.32
C TYR A 823 14.86 0.16 61.41
N PRO A 824 14.99 1.50 61.43
CA PRO A 824 14.59 2.44 60.39
C PRO A 824 15.41 2.29 59.09
N GLY A 825 14.93 2.87 57.99
CA GLY A 825 15.56 2.77 56.68
C GLY A 825 15.33 3.98 55.76
N ILE A 826 15.97 3.95 54.59
CA ILE A 826 15.85 4.97 53.53
C ILE A 826 15.51 4.27 52.21
N ALA A 827 14.42 4.68 51.58
CA ALA A 827 14.03 4.28 50.23
C ALA A 827 14.16 5.47 49.27
N THR A 828 14.33 5.20 47.98
CA THR A 828 14.46 6.24 46.94
C THR A 828 13.73 5.88 45.66
N ALA A 829 13.25 6.88 44.90
CA ALA A 829 12.63 6.71 43.58
C ALA A 829 13.12 7.76 42.58
N PRO A 830 13.28 7.43 41.27
CA PRO A 830 13.92 8.28 40.25
C PRO A 830 12.99 9.35 39.63
N ASP A 831 11.95 9.71 40.37
CA ASP A 831 10.91 10.68 40.02
C ASP A 831 10.38 11.32 41.33
N THR A 832 9.59 12.38 41.19
CA THR A 832 9.02 13.20 42.27
C THR A 832 7.53 13.42 42.03
N VAL A 833 6.84 14.04 42.98
CA VAL A 833 5.40 14.36 42.88
C VAL A 833 5.04 15.30 41.71
N VAL A 834 6.02 15.98 41.08
CA VAL A 834 5.82 16.87 39.92
C VAL A 834 6.62 16.46 38.68
N GLY A 835 7.14 15.23 38.62
CA GLY A 835 7.92 14.71 37.48
C GLY A 835 9.38 14.37 37.82
N PRO A 836 10.32 14.39 36.86
CA PRO A 836 11.67 13.85 37.02
C PRO A 836 12.48 14.45 38.18
N GLY A 837 13.24 13.60 38.87
CA GLY A 837 14.15 14.01 39.95
C GLY A 837 14.57 12.82 40.82
N LEU A 838 14.74 13.04 42.13
CA LEU A 838 14.96 11.96 43.09
C LEU A 838 14.12 12.16 44.35
N SER A 839 13.19 11.25 44.62
CA SER A 839 12.49 11.18 45.91
C SER A 839 13.28 10.36 46.92
N ILE A 840 13.22 10.79 48.18
CA ILE A 840 13.87 10.16 49.34
C ILE A 840 12.81 9.98 50.42
N MET A 841 12.61 8.74 50.89
CA MET A 841 11.73 8.45 52.01
C MET A 841 12.48 7.80 53.16
N PHE A 842 12.42 8.43 54.31
CA PHE A 842 12.84 7.88 55.60
C PHE A 842 11.63 7.16 56.21
N TYR A 843 11.82 5.92 56.66
CA TYR A 843 10.73 5.07 57.15
C TYR A 843 11.17 4.24 58.38
N GLY A 844 10.22 3.79 59.20
CA GLY A 844 10.48 2.94 60.36
C GLY A 844 11.01 3.68 61.59
N PHE A 845 11.04 5.01 61.58
CA PHE A 845 11.50 5.80 62.72
C PHE A 845 10.44 5.79 63.82
N ARG A 846 10.86 6.00 65.08
CA ARG A 846 9.90 6.17 66.17
C ARG A 846 9.06 7.44 65.90
N PRO A 847 7.72 7.40 65.99
CA PRO A 847 6.88 8.58 65.80
C PRO A 847 7.35 9.79 66.63
N GLY A 848 7.44 10.96 66.01
CA GLY A 848 7.92 12.20 66.65
C GLY A 848 9.41 12.23 67.00
N SER A 849 10.22 11.25 66.60
CA SER A 849 11.68 11.28 66.82
C SER A 849 12.40 12.21 65.84
N LEU A 850 13.49 12.84 66.29
CA LEU A 850 14.35 13.68 65.45
C LEU A 850 15.16 12.81 64.49
N ILE A 851 15.12 13.16 63.19
CA ILE A 851 15.94 12.60 62.12
C ILE A 851 16.85 13.72 61.63
N SER A 852 18.15 13.57 61.80
CA SER A 852 19.16 14.43 61.16
C SER A 852 19.68 13.71 59.92
N TYR A 853 19.56 14.31 58.74
CA TYR A 853 19.98 13.67 57.49
C TYR A 853 20.88 14.58 56.64
N SER A 854 21.77 13.95 55.89
CA SER A 854 22.65 14.61 54.93
C SER A 854 22.58 13.93 53.57
N VAL A 855 22.64 14.75 52.53
CA VAL A 855 22.77 14.35 51.13
C VAL A 855 24.12 14.88 50.65
N SER A 856 24.94 14.04 50.01
CA SER A 856 26.24 14.42 49.47
C SER A 856 26.55 13.68 48.17
N GLY A 857 27.33 14.28 47.28
CA GLY A 857 27.57 13.77 45.93
C GLY A 857 27.77 14.93 44.95
N ALA A 858 27.02 14.93 43.84
CA ALA A 858 27.03 16.03 42.85
C ALA A 858 26.52 17.39 43.40
N GLY A 859 25.91 17.38 44.57
CA GLY A 859 25.58 18.53 45.42
C GLY A 859 25.54 18.08 46.89
N SER A 860 25.40 18.99 47.84
CA SER A 860 25.31 18.62 49.25
C SER A 860 24.38 19.51 50.08
N SER A 861 23.72 18.90 51.07
CA SER A 861 22.92 19.57 52.09
C SER A 861 22.83 18.71 53.35
N SER A 862 22.62 19.35 54.50
CA SER A 862 22.28 18.68 55.76
C SER A 862 21.10 19.38 56.38
N SER A 863 20.16 18.60 56.94
CA SER A 863 18.94 19.11 57.56
C SER A 863 18.54 18.25 58.75
N SER A 864 17.59 18.73 59.55
CA SER A 864 16.98 17.97 60.63
C SER A 864 15.47 18.18 60.65
N THR A 865 14.73 17.12 60.91
CA THR A 865 13.26 17.06 60.83
C THR A 865 12.74 16.07 61.87
N PHE A 866 11.42 16.01 62.04
CA PHE A 866 10.78 15.02 62.92
C PHE A 866 10.04 13.98 62.09
N ALA A 867 10.12 12.71 62.52
CA ALA A 867 9.29 11.64 61.98
C ALA A 867 7.81 11.94 62.24
N THR A 868 6.96 11.72 61.23
CA THR A 868 5.49 11.83 61.36
C THR A 868 4.94 10.86 62.42
N GLN A 869 3.64 10.97 62.71
CA GLN A 869 2.93 10.00 63.57
C GLN A 869 3.02 8.54 63.08
N TYR A 870 3.40 8.31 61.82
CA TYR A 870 3.59 6.98 61.21
C TYR A 870 5.06 6.59 61.05
N GLY A 871 6.00 7.34 61.63
CA GLY A 871 7.44 7.02 61.62
C GLY A 871 8.17 7.36 60.31
N THR A 872 7.63 8.27 59.51
CA THR A 872 8.13 8.59 58.16
C THR A 872 8.55 10.05 58.00
N TYR A 873 9.38 10.34 57.00
CA TYR A 873 9.58 11.67 56.42
C TYR A 873 9.92 11.54 54.93
N VAL A 874 9.48 12.48 54.09
CA VAL A 874 9.76 12.47 52.65
C VAL A 874 10.44 13.78 52.24
N SER A 875 11.47 13.67 51.41
CA SER A 875 12.25 14.78 50.85
C SER A 875 12.52 14.53 49.37
N PHE A 876 12.89 15.57 48.62
CA PHE A 876 13.06 15.52 47.17
C PHE A 876 14.31 16.29 46.73
N LEU A 877 15.02 15.77 45.73
CA LEU A 877 16.02 16.52 44.96
C LEU A 877 15.39 16.88 43.60
N GLY A 878 14.85 18.09 43.51
CA GLY A 878 14.16 18.62 42.34
C GLY A 878 15.08 19.17 41.24
N SER A 879 14.56 20.04 40.38
CA SER A 879 15.28 20.70 39.27
C SER A 879 16.61 21.33 39.68
N ASP A 880 16.66 21.91 40.88
CA ASP A 880 17.76 22.73 41.35
C ASP A 880 18.97 21.89 41.82
N TRP A 881 18.84 20.56 41.78
CA TRP A 881 19.90 19.60 42.10
C TRP A 881 20.48 18.99 40.81
N PRO A 882 21.81 18.99 40.61
CA PRO A 882 22.44 18.38 39.45
C PRO A 882 22.08 16.90 39.28
N ALA A 883 22.07 16.41 38.04
CA ALA A 883 22.08 14.98 37.77
C ALA A 883 23.39 14.36 38.29
N GLY A 884 23.31 13.18 38.90
CA GLY A 884 24.45 12.52 39.52
C GLY A 884 24.08 11.51 40.60
N THR A 885 25.10 10.87 41.16
CA THR A 885 24.96 9.92 42.28
C THR A 885 25.05 10.67 43.60
N TYR A 886 24.17 10.31 44.53
CA TYR A 886 24.04 10.89 45.86
C TYR A 886 24.09 9.81 46.94
N THR A 887 24.93 10.03 47.94
CA THR A 887 24.93 9.31 49.21
C THR A 887 24.01 10.04 50.18
N ILE A 888 23.04 9.32 50.73
CA ILE A 888 22.01 9.84 51.62
C ILE A 888 22.17 9.12 52.96
N THR A 889 22.47 9.87 54.02
CA THR A 889 22.70 9.34 55.37
C THR A 889 21.68 9.94 56.33
N ALA A 890 21.03 9.12 57.16
CA ALA A 890 20.19 9.55 58.26
C ALA A 890 20.72 9.04 59.59
N THR A 891 20.77 9.92 60.58
CA THR A 891 21.24 9.67 61.94
C THR A 891 20.13 10.04 62.93
N TRP A 892 19.91 9.19 63.92
CA TRP A 892 18.96 9.41 65.00
C TRP A 892 19.53 8.85 66.32
N SER A 893 18.80 8.99 67.42
CA SER A 893 19.26 8.55 68.76
C SER A 893 19.55 7.04 68.89
N GLY A 894 19.19 6.22 67.89
CA GLY A 894 19.38 4.77 67.90
C GLY A 894 20.32 4.25 66.79
N GLY A 895 20.97 5.12 66.00
CA GLY A 895 21.91 4.67 64.99
C GLY A 895 22.07 5.61 63.78
N VAL A 896 22.66 5.04 62.73
CA VAL A 896 22.85 5.67 61.42
C VAL A 896 22.47 4.66 60.33
N VAL A 897 21.87 5.14 59.25
CA VAL A 897 21.55 4.37 58.04
C VAL A 897 21.94 5.18 56.81
N THR A 898 22.52 4.52 55.80
CA THR A 898 23.01 5.16 54.58
C THR A 898 22.50 4.39 53.36
N THR A 899 22.11 5.11 52.32
CA THR A 899 21.80 4.57 50.99
C THR A 899 22.48 5.41 49.90
N VAL A 900 22.54 4.87 48.69
CA VAL A 900 23.10 5.54 47.50
C VAL A 900 22.07 5.47 46.38
N ALA A 901 21.80 6.59 45.73
CA ALA A 901 20.83 6.68 44.64
C ALA A 901 21.26 7.70 43.57
N THR A 902 20.71 7.57 42.36
CA THR A 902 21.13 8.36 41.19
C THR A 902 19.96 9.19 40.65
N LYS A 903 20.16 10.51 40.55
CA LYS A 903 19.28 11.44 39.83
C LYS A 903 19.74 11.50 38.37
N THR A 904 18.90 11.10 37.43
CA THR A 904 19.26 10.98 35.99
C THR A 904 18.84 12.18 35.13
N ARG A 905 17.90 12.99 35.63
CA ARG A 905 17.41 14.24 35.05
C ARG A 905 17.20 15.23 36.19
#